data_AF-A0A534Y895-F1
#
_entry.id   AF-A0A534Y895-F1
#
_cell.length_a   1.000
_cell.length_b   1.000
_cell.length_c   1.000
_cell.angle_alpha   90.00
_cell.angle_beta   90.00
_cell.angle_gamma   90.00
#
_symmetry.space_group_name_H-M   'P 1'
#
loop_
_entity.id
_entity.type
_entity.pdbx_description
1 polymer ?
#
loop_
_entity_poly.entity_id
_entity_poly.type
_entity_poly.pdbx_seq_one_letter_code
_entity_poly.pdbx_strand_id
1 'polypeptide(L)'
;MANDRIGNPALASRLRKSLRGDVLFDAFDRGRYSTDASIYQIEPIGVALPKGVEDIEAAIAIAREEGFPVIARGGGSSQNGQTLGEALVMDTSRYMNEVLEIDTAAGTATVQPGIVLDELNRKLKGTGWYYPVDVSTSANATIGGMTGNNSAGTRSIKYGIMVHNVLEVEAVLADGSRLVFGEVPDDLASSPRRLAGIVQAMRDLYRNNAEEIALRVPRLLRKVGGYNLETLGGPRQNLAKLLVGSEGTLGFFTRIKLKLHRIPKHKVGAICHFKKFYDAMDMTRFIVPLGPSAVEVVDRTMLELARQIATFRAAIERHVKGSPDAILLVEFAGEDQAPLLESIGRLEELLADHGYPDSVVRTLDAKSQADMTAVRKAGLNIMMSMKGDGKPISFIEDCAVPLDDLANFTDRLTKVFHKHGTEGTWYAHASVGCLHVRPILNMKDEAGARKMRAIAEEAFAIVKEYKGSHSGEHGDGLSRSEFHEMMFGERLVRAFEAVKDAFDPGRLLNPGKIVRAPKMDDRTLFRYKPGYRALPMTTALDWSGSGGFLAATEMCNNNGNCRKFEAVMCPSYQATLEEKDVTRGRANSLRLALSGQLGPDALVSDEMKETLDLCVACKACRRECPVGVDVSRMKIEFLHHWHARHGISAKSRLTAYLPRYARMASRLAPLINLRNSAGPLAALGEKLTGMSAKRKLPAWRRDFYRAPPTKQAGREVALFVDCFSRYFEPENARAARSVLEAGGYTVVEDGSARPLCCGRTFLSAGLVDEAREELTRVVAALGTKAEQGVPIVGLEPSCLLTLRDELPVVVKDGPLEAIGKQAMLFEEFLAGEARRKTLSLPFRKNGARKAYLHGHCHQKALGTMPDVIAALQLVPGLSVEVIESSCCGMAGAFGYEAEHYDVSMRMAERSLLPAVRAAPPDALIVADGTSCRHQIADGTGRRAEHVARIFASALT
;
A
#
# COMPACT_ATOMS: atom_id res chain seq x y z
N MET A 1 29.81 -14.77 -21.72
CA MET A 1 30.41 -14.02 -20.59
C MET A 1 29.38 -13.20 -19.80
N ALA A 2 28.13 -13.67 -19.65
CA ALA A 2 27.06 -12.89 -18.99
C ALA A 2 26.89 -13.19 -17.48
N ASN A 3 27.22 -14.41 -17.03
CA ASN A 3 26.92 -14.86 -15.66
C ASN A 3 27.87 -14.33 -14.55
N ASP A 4 28.88 -13.50 -14.87
CA ASP A 4 29.94 -13.12 -13.92
C ASP A 4 29.73 -11.75 -13.24
N ARG A 5 28.60 -11.08 -13.54
CA ARG A 5 28.31 -9.70 -13.09
C ARG A 5 27.25 -9.60 -12.00
N ILE A 6 26.33 -10.56 -11.97
CA ILE A 6 25.21 -10.62 -11.02
C ILE A 6 25.76 -10.71 -9.59
N GLY A 7 25.53 -9.68 -8.78
CA GLY A 7 26.04 -9.62 -7.41
C GLY A 7 27.58 -9.54 -7.29
N ASN A 8 28.29 -9.09 -8.34
CA ASN A 8 29.76 -9.07 -8.36
C ASN A 8 30.33 -8.14 -7.25
N PRO A 9 31.14 -8.66 -6.31
CA PRO A 9 31.66 -7.86 -5.19
C PRO A 9 32.64 -6.75 -5.60
N ALA A 10 33.42 -6.94 -6.67
CA ALA A 10 34.37 -5.93 -7.14
C ALA A 10 33.63 -4.72 -7.73
N LEU A 11 32.60 -4.97 -8.54
CA LEU A 11 31.73 -3.93 -9.07
C LEU A 11 30.99 -3.19 -7.94
N ALA A 12 30.45 -3.92 -6.96
CA ALA A 12 29.81 -3.34 -5.79
C ALA A 12 30.76 -2.40 -5.03
N SER A 13 32.01 -2.83 -4.81
CA SER A 13 33.05 -2.03 -4.15
C SER A 13 33.40 -0.76 -4.94
N ARG A 14 33.51 -0.87 -6.27
CA ARG A 14 33.77 0.27 -7.16
C ARG A 14 32.65 1.31 -7.09
N LEU A 15 31.39 0.87 -7.15
CA LEU A 15 30.23 1.75 -7.02
C LEU A 15 30.19 2.41 -5.64
N ARG A 16 30.40 1.66 -4.55
CA ARG A 16 30.43 2.22 -3.18
C ARG A 16 31.49 3.30 -2.97
N LYS A 17 32.63 3.20 -3.66
CA LYS A 17 33.68 4.22 -3.61
C LYS A 17 33.34 5.49 -4.39
N SER A 18 32.47 5.37 -5.39
CA SER A 18 32.18 6.45 -6.35
C SER A 18 30.86 7.16 -6.08
N LEU A 19 29.93 6.51 -5.36
CA LEU A 19 28.59 7.02 -5.06
C LEU A 19 28.50 7.42 -3.58
N ARG A 20 27.77 8.50 -3.29
CA ARG A 20 27.38 8.87 -1.92
C ARG A 20 26.15 8.11 -1.44
N GLY A 21 25.32 7.67 -2.38
CA GLY A 21 24.16 6.83 -2.18
C GLY A 21 24.49 5.38 -1.78
N ASP A 22 23.45 4.63 -1.45
CA ASP A 22 23.61 3.23 -1.03
C ASP A 22 23.77 2.32 -2.25
N VAL A 23 24.56 1.24 -2.10
CA VAL A 23 24.82 0.25 -3.15
C VAL A 23 24.56 -1.15 -2.61
N LEU A 24 23.53 -1.79 -3.17
CA LEU A 24 22.90 -3.01 -2.68
C LEU A 24 23.11 -4.14 -3.70
N PHE A 25 23.84 -5.19 -3.32
CA PHE A 25 24.31 -6.24 -4.24
C PHE A 25 24.08 -7.66 -3.72
N ASP A 26 23.65 -7.84 -2.47
CA ASP A 26 23.28 -9.16 -1.96
C ASP A 26 22.02 -9.69 -2.65
N ALA A 27 21.80 -11.00 -2.53
CA ALA A 27 20.71 -11.69 -3.21
C ALA A 27 19.32 -11.22 -2.73
N PHE A 28 19.17 -10.82 -1.47
CA PHE A 28 17.89 -10.36 -0.95
C PHE A 28 17.51 -9.00 -1.54
N ASP A 29 18.44 -8.06 -1.58
CA ASP A 29 18.23 -6.75 -2.19
C ASP A 29 17.94 -6.90 -3.68
N ARG A 30 18.78 -7.60 -4.44
CA ARG A 30 18.53 -7.82 -5.87
C ARG A 30 17.19 -8.53 -6.11
N GLY A 31 16.83 -9.48 -5.25
CA GLY A 31 15.53 -10.15 -5.23
C GLY A 31 14.34 -9.19 -5.04
N ARG A 32 14.41 -8.24 -4.10
CA ARG A 32 13.32 -7.25 -3.86
C ARG A 32 13.12 -6.30 -5.04
N TYR A 33 14.19 -5.98 -5.78
CA TYR A 33 14.15 -5.12 -6.97
C TYR A 33 13.94 -5.90 -8.29
N SER A 34 13.88 -7.23 -8.23
CA SER A 34 13.68 -8.08 -9.42
C SER A 34 12.24 -8.11 -9.95
N THR A 35 11.28 -7.49 -9.25
CA THR A 35 9.87 -7.46 -9.64
C THR A 35 9.29 -6.04 -9.60
N ASP A 36 8.28 -5.82 -10.43
CA ASP A 36 7.32 -4.73 -10.32
C ASP A 36 5.90 -5.35 -10.32
N ALA A 37 4.86 -4.58 -10.63
CA ALA A 37 3.47 -5.06 -10.62
C ALA A 37 3.10 -5.88 -11.87
N SER A 38 4.05 -6.14 -12.77
CA SER A 38 3.85 -6.98 -13.95
C SER A 38 3.96 -8.48 -13.63
N ILE A 39 3.80 -9.30 -14.67
CA ILE A 39 4.04 -10.74 -14.63
C ILE A 39 5.52 -11.13 -14.65
N TYR A 40 6.43 -10.18 -14.81
CA TYR A 40 7.86 -10.47 -15.03
C TYR A 40 8.68 -10.44 -13.74
N GLN A 41 9.81 -11.14 -13.77
CA GLN A 41 10.86 -11.09 -12.78
C GLN A 41 12.23 -11.24 -13.45
N ILE A 42 13.03 -10.18 -13.40
CA ILE A 42 14.40 -10.16 -13.93
C ILE A 42 15.32 -9.69 -12.82
N GLU A 43 16.31 -10.52 -12.50
CA GLU A 43 17.27 -10.23 -11.43
C GLU A 43 18.26 -9.15 -11.90
N PRO A 44 18.39 -8.02 -11.16
CA PRO A 44 19.35 -6.99 -11.52
C PRO A 44 20.79 -7.42 -11.15
N ILE A 45 21.79 -6.80 -11.78
CA ILE A 45 23.19 -7.02 -11.39
C ILE A 45 23.48 -6.47 -9.99
N GLY A 46 22.75 -5.41 -9.62
CA GLY A 46 22.82 -4.69 -8.36
C GLY A 46 21.86 -3.50 -8.37
N VAL A 47 21.74 -2.82 -7.23
CA VAL A 47 20.86 -1.66 -7.05
C VAL A 47 21.66 -0.51 -6.45
N ALA A 48 21.40 0.71 -6.91
CA ALA A 48 21.93 1.94 -6.32
C ALA A 48 20.79 2.88 -5.91
N LEU A 49 20.96 3.55 -4.77
CA LEU A 49 20.03 4.54 -4.23
C LEU A 49 20.72 5.92 -4.26
N PRO A 50 20.74 6.62 -5.42
CA PRO A 50 21.48 7.86 -5.57
C PRO A 50 20.95 8.96 -4.64
N LYS A 51 21.86 9.75 -4.06
CA LYS A 51 21.54 10.94 -3.25
C LYS A 51 21.47 12.24 -4.04
N GLY A 52 21.93 12.23 -5.29
CA GLY A 52 21.97 13.41 -6.13
C GLY A 52 22.38 13.09 -7.56
N VAL A 53 22.48 14.13 -8.39
CA VAL A 53 22.82 14.02 -9.81
C VAL A 53 24.22 13.46 -10.01
N GLU A 54 25.15 13.80 -9.13
CA GLU A 54 26.54 13.37 -9.21
C GLU A 54 26.68 11.84 -9.06
N ASP A 55 25.81 11.21 -8.24
CA ASP A 55 25.79 9.75 -8.10
C ASP A 55 25.27 9.08 -9.38
N ILE A 56 24.30 9.70 -10.06
CA ILE A 56 23.76 9.21 -11.34
C ILE A 56 24.81 9.30 -12.44
N GLU A 57 25.49 10.45 -12.55
CA GLU A 57 26.58 10.66 -13.50
C GLU A 57 27.71 9.66 -13.29
N ALA A 58 28.12 9.44 -12.03
CA ALA A 58 29.14 8.46 -11.68
C ALA A 58 28.73 7.02 -12.02
N ALA A 59 27.49 6.63 -11.71
CA ALA A 59 26.96 5.31 -12.05
C ALA A 59 26.90 5.09 -13.57
N ILE A 60 26.44 6.08 -14.34
CA ILE A 60 26.39 6.01 -15.81
C ILE A 60 27.80 5.94 -16.41
N ALA A 61 28.76 6.70 -15.86
CA ALA A 61 30.16 6.62 -16.30
C ALA A 61 30.74 5.21 -16.09
N ILE A 62 30.56 4.63 -14.90
CA ILE A 62 31.01 3.26 -14.60
C ILE A 62 30.30 2.25 -15.50
N ALA A 63 28.99 2.40 -15.68
CA ALA A 63 28.19 1.54 -16.55
C ALA A 63 28.69 1.53 -17.99
N ARG A 64 29.07 2.70 -18.52
CA ARG A 64 29.65 2.83 -19.85
C ARG A 64 31.03 2.18 -19.95
N GLU A 65 31.89 2.38 -18.95
CA GLU A 65 33.24 1.81 -18.93
C GLU A 65 33.23 0.28 -18.82
N GLU A 66 32.34 -0.27 -18.00
CA GLU A 66 32.21 -1.71 -17.76
C GLU A 66 31.26 -2.41 -18.76
N GLY A 67 30.49 -1.63 -19.53
CA GLY A 67 29.55 -2.12 -20.53
C GLY A 67 28.35 -2.86 -19.93
N PHE A 68 27.69 -2.31 -18.90
CA PHE A 68 26.43 -2.85 -18.37
C PHE A 68 25.31 -1.81 -18.43
N PRO A 69 24.03 -2.20 -18.62
CA PRO A 69 22.94 -1.23 -18.70
C PRO A 69 22.56 -0.63 -17.35
N VAL A 70 21.87 0.51 -17.39
CA VAL A 70 21.24 1.14 -16.22
C VAL A 70 19.73 1.26 -16.42
N ILE A 71 18.97 1.14 -15.32
CA ILE A 71 17.52 1.25 -15.32
C ILE A 71 17.08 2.26 -14.27
N ALA A 72 16.31 3.27 -14.67
CA ALA A 72 15.67 4.18 -13.74
C ALA A 72 14.49 3.51 -13.05
N ARG A 73 14.39 3.71 -11.74
CA ARG A 73 13.27 3.22 -10.94
C ARG A 73 12.80 4.29 -9.95
N GLY A 74 11.48 4.32 -9.75
CA GLY A 74 10.82 5.08 -8.70
C GLY A 74 10.10 4.12 -7.76
N GLY A 75 8.78 4.27 -7.60
CA GLY A 75 7.97 3.42 -6.72
C GLY A 75 7.89 1.94 -7.12
N GLY A 76 8.31 1.55 -8.33
CA GLY A 76 8.23 0.16 -8.82
C GLY A 76 6.79 -0.35 -8.96
N SER A 77 5.86 0.55 -9.32
CA SER A 77 4.42 0.27 -9.45
C SER A 77 3.99 -0.09 -10.88
N SER A 78 4.94 -0.21 -11.80
CA SER A 78 4.68 -0.44 -13.22
C SER A 78 4.09 -1.82 -13.49
N GLN A 79 3.22 -1.93 -14.50
CA GLN A 79 2.47 -3.15 -14.78
C GLN A 79 2.96 -3.93 -16.02
N ASN A 80 3.92 -3.38 -16.77
CA ASN A 80 4.40 -3.97 -18.02
C ASN A 80 5.91 -4.27 -18.00
N GLY A 81 6.59 -4.26 -16.85
CA GLY A 81 8.01 -4.67 -16.75
C GLY A 81 9.02 -3.59 -17.12
N GLN A 82 8.62 -2.32 -17.13
CA GLN A 82 9.50 -1.18 -17.47
C GLN A 82 10.73 -1.07 -16.57
N THR A 83 10.60 -1.46 -15.30
CA THR A 83 11.61 -1.21 -14.27
C THR A 83 12.50 -2.41 -13.98
N LEU A 84 12.55 -3.38 -14.91
CA LEU A 84 13.18 -4.68 -14.74
C LEU A 84 14.24 -4.95 -15.81
N GLY A 85 15.35 -5.57 -15.43
CA GLY A 85 16.39 -6.00 -16.35
C GLY A 85 17.67 -6.42 -15.65
N GLU A 86 18.51 -7.18 -16.35
CA GLU A 86 19.88 -7.50 -15.92
C GLU A 86 20.77 -6.25 -16.09
N ALA A 87 20.60 -5.31 -15.16
CA ALA A 87 21.15 -3.96 -15.20
C ALA A 87 21.42 -3.46 -13.78
N LEU A 88 22.16 -2.34 -13.66
CA LEU A 88 22.16 -1.58 -12.41
C LEU A 88 20.84 -0.81 -12.30
N VAL A 89 19.98 -1.21 -11.37
CA VAL A 89 18.72 -0.50 -11.10
C VAL A 89 19.01 0.66 -10.17
N MET A 90 18.63 1.88 -10.54
CA MET A 90 18.80 3.07 -9.73
C MET A 90 17.45 3.60 -9.23
N ASP A 91 17.18 3.49 -7.93
CA ASP A 91 15.93 3.94 -7.30
C ASP A 91 16.08 5.32 -6.66
N THR A 92 15.39 6.30 -7.23
CA THR A 92 15.44 7.71 -6.82
C THR A 92 14.50 8.06 -5.65
N SER A 93 13.59 7.15 -5.27
CA SER A 93 12.49 7.44 -4.35
C SER A 93 12.91 7.63 -2.89
N ARG A 94 14.10 7.15 -2.50
CA ARG A 94 14.61 7.26 -1.12
C ARG A 94 15.16 8.65 -0.82
N TYR A 95 16.02 9.17 -1.69
CA TYR A 95 16.80 10.38 -1.40
C TYR A 95 16.52 11.56 -2.35
N MET A 96 16.08 11.31 -3.59
CA MET A 96 15.84 12.37 -4.59
C MET A 96 14.34 12.68 -4.70
N ASN A 97 13.72 13.09 -3.59
CA ASN A 97 12.27 13.25 -3.46
C ASN A 97 11.82 14.66 -3.04
N GLU A 98 12.63 15.68 -3.32
CA GLU A 98 12.33 17.07 -2.94
C GLU A 98 11.60 17.89 -4.02
N VAL A 99 10.85 18.89 -3.53
CA VAL A 99 10.37 20.02 -4.35
C VAL A 99 11.47 21.07 -4.36
N LEU A 100 11.99 21.39 -5.54
CA LEU A 100 13.11 22.32 -5.69
C LEU A 100 12.63 23.77 -5.78
N GLU A 101 11.48 24.01 -6.42
CA GLU A 101 10.93 25.34 -6.64
C GLU A 101 9.41 25.27 -6.81
N ILE A 102 8.68 26.27 -6.29
CA ILE A 102 7.26 26.49 -6.55
C ILE A 102 7.09 27.96 -6.98
N ASP A 103 6.67 28.16 -8.23
CA ASP A 103 6.32 29.48 -8.75
C ASP A 103 4.79 29.58 -8.87
N THR A 104 4.18 30.23 -7.90
CA THR A 104 2.71 30.42 -7.84
C THR A 104 2.21 31.48 -8.82
N ALA A 105 3.09 32.35 -9.34
CA ALA A 105 2.73 33.35 -10.34
C ALA A 105 2.69 32.72 -11.73
N ALA A 106 3.70 31.91 -12.07
CA ALA A 106 3.71 31.14 -13.32
C ALA A 106 2.85 29.87 -13.27
N GLY A 107 2.43 29.43 -12.07
CA GLY A 107 1.70 28.18 -11.89
C GLY A 107 2.56 26.97 -12.23
N THR A 108 3.80 26.93 -11.74
CA THR A 108 4.75 25.83 -12.03
C THR A 108 5.44 25.33 -10.77
N ALA A 109 5.93 24.08 -10.82
CA ALA A 109 6.81 23.53 -9.80
C ALA A 109 7.95 22.74 -10.44
N THR A 110 9.16 22.87 -9.90
CA THR A 110 10.32 22.06 -10.29
C THR A 110 10.58 21.03 -9.20
N VAL A 111 10.68 19.75 -9.55
CA VAL A 111 10.79 18.65 -8.59
C VAL A 111 11.88 17.65 -8.98
N GLN A 112 12.38 16.93 -7.98
CA GLN A 112 13.20 15.73 -8.19
C GLN A 112 12.33 14.51 -8.58
N PRO A 113 12.87 13.54 -9.35
CA PRO A 113 12.09 12.45 -9.92
C PRO A 113 11.50 11.47 -8.89
N GLY A 114 12.07 11.39 -7.69
CA GLY A 114 11.66 10.46 -6.65
C GLY A 114 10.48 10.93 -5.80
N ILE A 115 9.99 12.17 -5.96
CA ILE A 115 8.86 12.66 -5.17
C ILE A 115 7.57 11.92 -5.56
N VAL A 116 6.81 11.49 -4.56
CA VAL A 116 5.51 10.82 -4.73
C VAL A 116 4.42 11.85 -5.03
N LEU A 117 3.47 11.52 -5.91
CA LEU A 117 2.40 12.44 -6.32
C LEU A 117 1.58 13.00 -5.14
N ASP A 118 1.10 12.13 -4.24
CA ASP A 118 0.31 12.59 -3.08
C ASP A 118 1.15 13.49 -2.16
N GLU A 119 2.45 13.23 -2.04
CA GLU A 119 3.38 14.04 -1.25
C GLU A 119 3.62 15.42 -1.89
N LEU A 120 3.78 15.48 -3.21
CA LEU A 120 3.85 16.74 -3.95
C LEU A 120 2.58 17.57 -3.72
N ASN A 121 1.40 16.96 -3.92
CA ASN A 121 0.13 17.67 -3.75
C ASN A 121 -0.13 18.09 -2.30
N ARG A 122 0.35 17.32 -1.32
CA ARG A 122 0.32 17.71 0.10
C ARG A 122 1.15 18.96 0.36
N LYS A 123 2.36 19.06 -0.22
CA LYS A 123 3.21 20.26 -0.14
C LYS A 123 2.60 21.46 -0.88
N LEU A 124 1.89 21.23 -1.99
CA LEU A 124 1.24 22.30 -2.78
C LEU A 124 -0.08 22.81 -2.18
N LYS A 125 -0.79 22.01 -1.38
CA LYS A 125 -2.16 22.29 -0.91
C LYS A 125 -2.37 23.69 -0.32
N GLY A 126 -1.41 24.20 0.45
CA GLY A 126 -1.47 25.53 1.08
C GLY A 126 -1.37 26.71 0.10
N THR A 127 -0.96 26.48 -1.15
CA THR A 127 -0.77 27.51 -2.18
C THR A 127 -2.01 27.74 -3.06
N GLY A 128 -3.04 26.90 -2.94
CA GLY A 128 -4.20 26.87 -3.83
C GLY A 128 -3.93 26.25 -5.21
N TRP A 129 -2.73 25.73 -5.44
CA TRP A 129 -2.33 24.98 -6.63
C TRP A 129 -2.21 23.49 -6.34
N TYR A 130 -2.29 22.67 -7.39
CA TYR A 130 -2.01 21.24 -7.35
C TYR A 130 -1.53 20.73 -8.71
N TYR A 131 -0.90 19.56 -8.72
CA TYR A 131 -0.58 18.82 -9.93
C TYR A 131 -1.72 17.83 -10.27
N PRO A 132 -2.35 17.93 -11.46
CA PRO A 132 -3.66 17.33 -11.69
C PRO A 132 -3.66 15.91 -12.24
N VAL A 133 -2.53 15.39 -12.71
CA VAL A 133 -2.45 14.04 -13.30
C VAL A 133 -2.58 13.01 -12.19
N ASP A 134 -3.76 12.39 -12.07
CA ASP A 134 -4.17 11.61 -10.90
C ASP A 134 -4.21 10.09 -11.15
N VAL A 135 -3.05 9.46 -11.05
CA VAL A 135 -2.90 8.00 -11.17
C VAL A 135 -3.53 7.25 -9.98
N SER A 136 -4.02 6.02 -10.22
CA SER A 136 -4.57 5.16 -9.17
C SER A 136 -3.56 4.83 -8.05
N THR A 137 -2.27 4.83 -8.39
CA THR A 137 -1.14 4.57 -7.48
C THR A 137 -0.50 5.84 -6.93
N SER A 138 -1.22 6.97 -6.89
CA SER A 138 -0.65 8.29 -6.51
C SER A 138 0.04 8.34 -5.14
N ALA A 139 -0.32 7.42 -4.24
CA ALA A 139 0.28 7.29 -2.92
C ALA A 139 1.69 6.67 -2.92
N ASN A 140 2.15 6.14 -4.06
CA ASN A 140 3.46 5.50 -4.20
C ASN A 140 4.12 5.66 -5.58
N ALA A 141 3.40 6.15 -6.60
CA ALA A 141 3.98 6.52 -7.88
C ALA A 141 4.79 7.81 -7.74
N THR A 142 6.02 7.80 -8.28
CA THR A 142 6.88 8.97 -8.28
C THR A 142 6.72 9.78 -9.56
N ILE A 143 6.94 11.09 -9.52
CA ILE A 143 6.81 11.96 -10.68
C ILE A 143 7.73 11.52 -11.83
N GLY A 144 8.95 11.07 -11.53
CA GLY A 144 9.87 10.54 -12.53
C GLY A 144 9.32 9.31 -13.24
N GLY A 145 8.74 8.37 -12.50
CA GLY A 145 8.09 7.19 -13.09
C GLY A 145 6.85 7.57 -13.91
N MET A 146 6.03 8.50 -13.41
CA MET A 146 4.87 8.99 -14.15
C MET A 146 5.28 9.64 -15.47
N THR A 147 6.31 10.49 -15.46
CA THR A 147 6.86 11.11 -16.67
C THR A 147 7.42 10.06 -17.61
N GLY A 148 8.16 9.07 -17.08
CA GLY A 148 8.69 7.95 -17.87
C GLY A 148 7.62 7.15 -18.59
N ASN A 149 6.46 6.92 -17.97
CA ASN A 149 5.36 6.13 -18.55
C ASN A 149 4.33 6.98 -19.31
N ASN A 150 4.50 8.30 -19.39
CA ASN A 150 3.47 9.24 -19.86
C ASN A 150 2.11 9.04 -19.18
N SER A 151 2.11 8.83 -17.87
CA SER A 151 0.92 8.37 -17.14
C SER A 151 -0.30 9.29 -17.29
N ALA A 152 -1.47 8.70 -17.17
CA ALA A 152 -2.75 9.39 -17.20
C ALA A 152 -3.48 9.26 -15.86
N GLY A 153 -4.72 9.74 -15.80
CA GLY A 153 -5.53 9.65 -14.60
C GLY A 153 -7.00 9.95 -14.88
N THR A 154 -7.84 9.68 -13.87
CA THR A 154 -9.29 9.85 -13.86
C THR A 154 -9.75 11.17 -14.48
N ARG A 155 -8.99 12.25 -14.26
CA ARG A 155 -9.38 13.61 -14.71
C ARG A 155 -8.67 14.07 -15.99
N SER A 156 -8.09 13.14 -16.74
CA SER A 156 -7.36 13.46 -17.98
C SER A 156 -8.23 14.13 -19.04
N ILE A 157 -9.53 13.85 -19.11
CA ILE A 157 -10.43 14.56 -20.04
C ILE A 157 -10.41 16.08 -19.83
N LYS A 158 -10.15 16.53 -18.59
CA LYS A 158 -10.09 17.95 -18.23
C LYS A 158 -8.67 18.52 -18.24
N TYR A 159 -7.69 17.76 -17.77
CA TYR A 159 -6.32 18.27 -17.53
C TYR A 159 -5.24 17.67 -18.43
N GLY A 160 -5.58 16.71 -19.29
CA GLY A 160 -4.62 15.95 -20.08
C GLY A 160 -3.86 14.90 -19.27
N ILE A 161 -2.70 14.48 -19.79
CA ILE A 161 -1.82 13.44 -19.23
C ILE A 161 -0.44 14.05 -18.98
N MET A 162 0.57 13.27 -18.61
CA MET A 162 1.91 13.80 -18.32
C MET A 162 2.49 14.65 -19.46
N VAL A 163 2.40 14.24 -20.73
CA VAL A 163 2.96 15.01 -21.88
C VAL A 163 2.36 16.41 -22.04
N HIS A 164 1.15 16.63 -21.52
CA HIS A 164 0.47 17.93 -21.53
C HIS A 164 0.89 18.83 -20.34
N ASN A 165 1.45 18.25 -19.28
CA ASN A 165 1.71 18.93 -18.01
C ASN A 165 3.20 18.98 -17.62
N VAL A 166 4.08 18.30 -18.34
CA VAL A 166 5.55 18.42 -18.20
C VAL A 166 6.05 19.49 -19.16
N LEU A 167 6.72 20.50 -18.61
CA LEU A 167 7.25 21.65 -19.36
C LEU A 167 8.71 21.45 -19.75
N GLU A 168 9.50 20.88 -18.83
CA GLU A 168 10.94 20.71 -18.97
C GLU A 168 11.40 19.43 -18.24
N VAL A 169 12.40 18.75 -18.81
CA VAL A 169 13.08 17.61 -18.19
C VAL A 169 14.58 17.83 -18.27
N GLU A 170 15.26 17.85 -17.13
CA GLU A 170 16.70 17.70 -17.05
C GLU A 170 17.03 16.20 -16.97
N ALA A 171 17.97 15.75 -17.80
CA ALA A 171 18.37 14.35 -17.86
C ALA A 171 19.87 14.16 -18.11
N VAL A 172 20.41 13.06 -17.56
CA VAL A 172 21.73 12.53 -17.91
C VAL A 172 21.56 11.50 -19.02
N LEU A 173 22.25 11.69 -20.14
CA LEU A 173 22.20 10.81 -21.30
C LEU A 173 23.22 9.66 -21.19
N ALA A 174 23.13 8.69 -22.11
CA ALA A 174 24.03 7.53 -22.15
C ALA A 174 25.51 7.91 -22.35
N ASP A 175 25.80 9.03 -23.02
CA ASP A 175 27.15 9.57 -23.19
C ASP A 175 27.65 10.33 -21.94
N GLY A 176 26.83 10.43 -20.89
CA GLY A 176 27.12 11.15 -19.66
C GLY A 176 26.86 12.66 -19.74
N SER A 177 26.38 13.18 -20.88
CA SER A 177 25.98 14.59 -20.97
C SER A 177 24.72 14.85 -20.15
N ARG A 178 24.74 15.95 -19.39
CA ARG A 178 23.59 16.46 -18.65
C ARG A 178 22.97 17.60 -19.45
N LEU A 179 21.72 17.44 -19.84
CA LEU A 179 21.01 18.37 -20.71
C LEU A 179 19.63 18.69 -20.17
N VAL A 180 19.15 19.88 -20.53
CA VAL A 180 17.79 20.35 -20.26
C VAL A 180 16.99 20.28 -21.56
N PHE A 181 15.88 19.55 -21.54
CA PHE A 181 14.95 19.42 -22.65
C PHE A 181 13.69 20.22 -22.33
N GLY A 182 13.34 21.16 -23.20
CA GLY A 182 12.17 22.02 -23.08
C GLY A 182 11.75 22.53 -24.46
N GLU A 183 11.11 23.71 -24.50
CA GLU A 183 10.84 24.41 -25.76
C GLU A 183 12.15 24.68 -26.50
N VAL A 184 12.20 24.26 -27.77
CA VAL A 184 13.38 24.36 -28.61
C VAL A 184 13.50 25.80 -29.11
N PRO A 185 14.63 26.48 -28.91
CA PRO A 185 14.83 27.84 -29.42
C PRO A 185 14.92 27.85 -30.95
N ASP A 186 14.54 28.97 -31.55
CA ASP A 186 14.63 29.17 -33.00
C ASP A 186 16.08 29.11 -33.49
N ASP A 187 17.00 29.69 -32.72
CA ASP A 187 18.45 29.62 -32.95
C ASP A 187 19.12 28.60 -32.02
N LEU A 188 19.77 27.60 -32.61
CA LEU A 188 20.51 26.56 -31.90
C LEU A 188 21.99 26.89 -31.72
N ALA A 189 22.50 28.02 -32.23
CA ALA A 189 23.92 28.36 -32.19
C ALA A 189 24.47 28.47 -30.75
N SER A 190 23.62 28.91 -29.80
CA SER A 190 23.96 28.99 -28.38
C SER A 190 23.63 27.72 -27.59
N SER A 191 23.00 26.72 -28.21
CA SER A 191 22.66 25.46 -27.55
C SER A 191 23.87 24.53 -27.45
N PRO A 192 23.97 23.68 -26.42
CA PRO A 192 25.00 22.65 -26.36
C PRO A 192 25.02 21.82 -27.65
N ARG A 193 26.22 21.56 -28.21
CA ARG A 193 26.37 20.85 -29.49
C ARG A 193 25.62 19.52 -29.54
N ARG A 194 25.62 18.77 -28.43
CA ARG A 194 24.90 17.50 -28.31
C ARG A 194 23.38 17.68 -28.43
N LEU A 195 22.83 18.69 -27.75
CA LEU A 195 21.41 19.04 -27.84
C LEU A 195 21.05 19.48 -29.26
N ALA A 196 21.82 20.37 -29.86
CA ALA A 196 21.60 20.83 -31.24
C ALA A 196 21.59 19.67 -32.24
N GLY A 197 22.52 18.72 -32.10
CA GLY A 197 22.56 17.51 -32.92
C GLY A 197 21.33 16.62 -32.76
N ILE A 198 20.84 16.43 -31.53
CA ILE A 198 19.61 15.68 -31.25
C ILE A 198 18.40 16.41 -31.88
N VAL A 199 18.27 17.73 -31.67
CA VAL A 199 17.18 18.53 -32.25
C VAL A 199 17.14 18.38 -33.76
N GLN A 200 18.29 18.50 -34.43
CA GLN A 200 18.37 18.37 -35.88
C GLN A 200 17.98 16.96 -36.34
N ALA A 201 18.50 15.91 -35.69
CA ALA A 201 18.15 14.53 -36.00
C ALA A 201 16.64 14.27 -35.82
N MET A 202 16.01 14.82 -34.77
CA MET A 202 14.58 14.67 -34.53
C MET A 202 13.73 15.43 -35.56
N ARG A 203 14.16 16.62 -35.98
CA ARG A 203 13.51 17.37 -37.07
C ARG A 203 13.56 16.60 -38.39
N ASP A 204 14.72 16.04 -38.73
CA ASP A 204 14.91 15.25 -39.94
C ASP A 204 14.05 13.98 -39.91
N LEU A 205 14.06 13.28 -38.78
CA LEU A 205 13.24 12.08 -38.57
C LEU A 205 11.75 12.38 -38.70
N TYR A 206 11.26 13.48 -38.13
CA TYR A 206 9.86 13.89 -38.30
C TYR A 206 9.54 14.22 -39.76
N ARG A 207 10.34 15.06 -40.43
CA ARG A 207 10.13 15.41 -41.84
C ARG A 207 10.06 14.18 -42.73
N ASN A 208 10.95 13.21 -42.52
CA ASN A 208 11.02 11.99 -43.30
C ASN A 208 9.88 11.00 -43.01
N ASN A 209 9.08 11.21 -41.96
CA ASN A 209 8.01 10.28 -41.55
C ASN A 209 6.65 10.97 -41.31
N ALA A 210 6.49 12.25 -41.65
CA ALA A 210 5.32 13.05 -41.30
C ALA A 210 4.00 12.43 -41.81
N GLU A 211 3.99 11.93 -43.05
CA GLU A 211 2.82 11.26 -43.63
C GLU A 211 2.47 9.95 -42.90
N GLU A 212 3.49 9.14 -42.59
CA GLU A 212 3.28 7.87 -41.87
C GLU A 212 2.79 8.12 -40.45
N ILE A 213 3.35 9.14 -39.77
CA ILE A 213 2.89 9.58 -38.44
C ILE A 213 1.41 9.97 -38.51
N ALA A 214 1.03 10.81 -39.47
CA ALA A 214 -0.35 11.26 -39.62
C ALA A 214 -1.34 10.12 -39.94
N LEU A 215 -0.87 9.08 -40.63
CA LEU A 215 -1.66 7.91 -41.01
C LEU A 215 -1.82 6.89 -39.86
N ARG A 216 -0.74 6.62 -39.12
CA ARG A 216 -0.67 5.49 -38.18
C ARG A 216 -0.88 5.86 -36.73
N VAL A 217 -0.61 7.11 -36.33
CA VAL A 217 -0.72 7.52 -34.92
C VAL A 217 -2.19 7.74 -34.55
N PRO A 218 -2.74 6.99 -33.56
CA PRO A 218 -4.11 7.21 -33.07
C PRO A 218 -4.37 8.65 -32.63
N ARG A 219 -5.54 9.20 -33.00
CA ARG A 219 -6.03 10.51 -32.56
C ARG A 219 -6.86 10.39 -31.30
N LEU A 220 -6.21 9.95 -30.22
CA LEU A 220 -6.83 9.78 -28.92
C LEU A 220 -6.11 10.64 -27.89
N LEU A 221 -6.84 11.09 -26.85
CA LEU A 221 -6.22 11.81 -25.73
C LEU A 221 -5.22 10.93 -24.98
N ARG A 222 -5.51 9.63 -24.91
CA ARG A 222 -4.70 8.62 -24.22
C ARG A 222 -4.06 7.68 -25.23
N LYS A 223 -2.83 8.03 -25.60
CA LYS A 223 -1.95 7.25 -26.46
C LYS A 223 -0.54 7.39 -25.91
N VAL A 224 0.00 6.32 -25.36
CA VAL A 224 1.36 6.32 -24.77
C VAL A 224 2.29 5.29 -25.40
N GLY A 225 1.82 4.57 -26.42
CA GLY A 225 2.64 3.58 -27.12
C GLY A 225 3.66 4.20 -28.07
N GLY A 226 4.90 3.73 -27.99
CA GLY A 226 6.04 4.23 -28.74
C GLY A 226 6.54 5.59 -28.26
N TYR A 227 7.47 6.19 -29.00
CA TYR A 227 7.87 7.59 -28.73
C TYR A 227 6.86 8.57 -29.33
N ASN A 228 6.63 9.71 -28.66
CA ASN A 228 5.68 10.75 -29.07
C ASN A 228 6.16 11.58 -30.28
N LEU A 229 6.44 10.94 -31.41
CA LEU A 229 6.98 11.58 -32.62
C LEU A 229 6.06 12.67 -33.16
N GLU A 230 4.74 12.55 -32.98
CA GLU A 230 3.77 13.54 -33.41
C GLU A 230 3.98 14.91 -32.75
N THR A 231 4.60 14.95 -31.57
CA THR A 231 4.88 16.20 -30.85
C THR A 231 5.97 17.05 -31.51
N LEU A 232 6.74 16.48 -32.43
CA LEU A 232 7.80 17.16 -33.19
C LEU A 232 7.26 18.02 -34.33
N GLY A 233 5.99 17.87 -34.72
CA GLY A 233 5.39 18.62 -35.84
C GLY A 233 4.85 20.01 -35.50
N GLY A 234 4.83 20.38 -34.21
CA GLY A 234 4.24 21.65 -33.76
C GLY A 234 5.07 22.89 -34.09
N PRO A 235 4.45 24.08 -34.15
CA PRO A 235 5.15 25.35 -34.45
C PRO A 235 6.18 25.74 -33.38
N ARG A 236 5.97 25.32 -32.13
CA ARG A 236 6.94 25.42 -31.02
C ARG A 236 7.22 24.03 -30.49
N GLN A 237 8.30 23.44 -30.98
CA GLN A 237 8.73 22.10 -30.58
C GLN A 237 9.17 22.11 -29.11
N ASN A 238 8.76 21.12 -28.33
CA ASN A 238 9.28 20.92 -26.97
C ASN A 238 9.80 19.49 -26.85
N LEU A 239 11.12 19.33 -26.74
CA LEU A 239 11.74 18.00 -26.70
C LEU A 239 11.52 17.26 -25.38
N ALA A 240 11.12 17.93 -24.30
CA ALA A 240 10.70 17.24 -23.08
C ALA A 240 9.58 16.23 -23.36
N LYS A 241 8.70 16.55 -24.32
CA LYS A 241 7.58 15.70 -24.71
C LYS A 241 8.00 14.38 -25.37
N LEU A 242 9.20 14.33 -25.95
CA LEU A 242 9.79 13.09 -26.47
C LEU A 242 10.34 12.22 -25.33
N LEU A 243 10.88 12.84 -24.28
CA LEU A 243 11.33 12.13 -23.08
C LEU A 243 10.15 11.61 -22.25
N VAL A 244 9.03 12.32 -22.21
CA VAL A 244 7.80 11.83 -21.57
C VAL A 244 7.30 10.59 -22.32
N GLY A 245 7.13 9.46 -21.62
CA GLY A 245 6.78 8.18 -22.24
C GLY A 245 7.97 7.35 -22.72
N SER A 246 9.20 7.84 -22.55
CA SER A 246 10.40 7.09 -22.98
C SER A 246 10.78 5.92 -22.08
N GLU A 247 10.12 5.71 -20.94
CA GLU A 247 10.40 4.63 -20.01
C GLU A 247 11.88 4.55 -19.55
N GLY A 248 12.57 5.68 -19.54
CA GLY A 248 13.99 5.77 -19.19
C GLY A 248 14.94 5.23 -20.26
N THR A 249 14.47 5.01 -21.50
CA THR A 249 15.32 4.57 -22.61
C THR A 249 16.11 5.70 -23.25
N LEU A 250 15.68 6.96 -23.10
CA LEU A 250 16.32 8.12 -23.74
C LEU A 250 17.19 8.95 -22.79
N GLY A 251 16.95 8.89 -21.49
CA GLY A 251 17.72 9.63 -20.49
C GLY A 251 17.31 9.29 -19.06
N PHE A 252 18.21 9.52 -18.12
CA PHE A 252 17.94 9.39 -16.69
C PHE A 252 17.54 10.75 -16.12
N PHE A 253 16.28 10.91 -15.70
CA PHE A 253 15.76 12.21 -15.28
C PHE A 253 16.31 12.63 -13.91
N THR A 254 16.66 13.91 -13.78
CA THR A 254 17.22 14.50 -12.56
C THR A 254 16.37 15.64 -12.01
N ARG A 255 15.68 16.39 -12.89
CA ARG A 255 14.71 17.44 -12.54
C ARG A 255 13.57 17.46 -13.54
N ILE A 256 12.36 17.77 -13.07
CA ILE A 256 11.16 17.84 -13.91
C ILE A 256 10.41 19.11 -13.54
N LYS A 257 10.17 19.99 -14.54
CA LYS A 257 9.34 21.18 -14.38
C LYS A 257 7.91 20.88 -14.81
N LEU A 258 6.98 21.11 -13.90
CA LEU A 258 5.56 20.76 -14.01
C LEU A 258 4.71 22.01 -14.14
N LYS A 259 3.66 21.91 -14.95
CA LYS A 259 2.52 22.84 -14.97
C LYS A 259 1.55 22.48 -13.84
N LEU A 260 1.19 23.46 -13.03
CA LEU A 260 0.20 23.34 -11.96
C LEU A 260 -1.15 23.88 -12.40
N HIS A 261 -2.20 23.45 -11.70
CA HIS A 261 -3.58 23.88 -11.91
C HIS A 261 -4.20 24.36 -10.59
N ARG A 262 -5.25 25.17 -10.67
CA ARG A 262 -5.98 25.67 -9.49
C ARG A 262 -6.87 24.57 -8.92
N ILE A 263 -6.84 24.38 -7.61
CA ILE A 263 -7.72 23.41 -6.94
C ILE A 263 -9.17 23.88 -7.10
N PRO A 264 -10.08 23.07 -7.70
CA PRO A 264 -11.47 23.47 -7.86
C PRO A 264 -12.16 23.60 -6.49
N LYS A 265 -12.97 24.65 -6.32
CA LYS A 265 -13.69 24.92 -5.05
C LYS A 265 -14.82 23.95 -4.78
N HIS A 266 -15.56 23.55 -5.82
CA HIS A 266 -16.71 22.68 -5.69
C HIS A 266 -16.57 21.43 -6.57
N LYS A 267 -17.10 20.32 -6.05
CA LYS A 267 -17.24 19.05 -6.74
C LYS A 267 -18.59 18.45 -6.40
N VAL A 268 -19.25 17.86 -7.40
CA VAL A 268 -20.48 17.07 -7.25
C VAL A 268 -20.33 15.79 -8.07
N GLY A 269 -20.98 14.72 -7.64
CA GLY A 269 -20.95 13.46 -8.35
C GLY A 269 -22.31 12.83 -8.55
N ALA A 270 -22.34 11.83 -9.44
CA ALA A 270 -23.48 10.95 -9.70
C ALA A 270 -22.99 9.51 -9.94
N ILE A 271 -23.80 8.54 -9.49
CA ILE A 271 -23.60 7.11 -9.73
C ILE A 271 -24.74 6.63 -10.62
N CYS A 272 -24.45 6.34 -11.88
CA CYS A 272 -25.43 5.89 -12.87
C CYS A 272 -25.43 4.36 -12.95
N HIS A 273 -26.59 3.72 -12.78
CA HIS A 273 -26.70 2.26 -12.65
C HIS A 273 -27.23 1.62 -13.93
N PHE A 274 -26.55 0.57 -14.42
CA PHE A 274 -26.93 -0.14 -15.63
C PHE A 274 -27.12 -1.64 -15.37
N LYS A 275 -28.18 -2.20 -15.96
CA LYS A 275 -28.46 -3.66 -15.92
C LYS A 275 -27.67 -4.45 -16.96
N LYS A 276 -26.96 -3.78 -17.87
CA LYS A 276 -26.06 -4.40 -18.84
C LYS A 276 -24.78 -3.58 -18.92
N PHE A 277 -23.64 -4.25 -19.03
CA PHE A 277 -22.36 -3.57 -19.17
C PHE A 277 -22.26 -2.79 -20.49
N TYR A 278 -22.78 -3.35 -21.58
CA TYR A 278 -22.82 -2.71 -22.90
C TYR A 278 -23.47 -1.32 -22.84
N ASP A 279 -24.63 -1.21 -22.20
CA ASP A 279 -25.39 0.02 -22.05
C ASP A 279 -24.58 1.12 -21.34
N ALA A 280 -23.81 0.77 -20.30
CA ALA A 280 -22.94 1.72 -19.62
C ALA A 280 -21.83 2.25 -20.56
N MET A 281 -21.26 1.38 -21.39
CA MET A 281 -20.26 1.78 -22.38
C MET A 281 -20.85 2.65 -23.48
N ASP A 282 -22.04 2.30 -23.99
CA ASP A 282 -22.71 3.08 -25.04
C ASP A 282 -23.14 4.47 -24.53
N MET A 283 -23.67 4.55 -23.31
CA MET A 283 -24.11 5.83 -22.73
C MET A 283 -22.97 6.82 -22.50
N THR A 284 -21.72 6.35 -22.42
CA THR A 284 -20.57 7.21 -22.16
C THR A 284 -20.39 8.29 -23.24
N ARG A 285 -20.67 7.98 -24.52
CA ARG A 285 -20.55 8.96 -25.62
C ARG A 285 -21.56 10.11 -25.53
N PHE A 286 -22.69 9.89 -24.86
CA PHE A 286 -23.71 10.91 -24.63
C PHE A 286 -23.45 11.71 -23.34
N ILE A 287 -22.87 11.06 -22.32
CA ILE A 287 -22.55 11.70 -21.04
C ILE A 287 -21.38 12.67 -21.16
N VAL A 288 -20.33 12.31 -21.91
CA VAL A 288 -19.11 13.13 -22.06
C VAL A 288 -19.38 14.55 -22.60
N PRO A 289 -20.26 14.75 -23.61
CA PRO A 289 -20.67 16.09 -24.05
C PRO A 289 -21.24 17.03 -22.98
N LEU A 290 -21.72 16.52 -21.83
CA LEU A 290 -22.18 17.36 -20.71
C LEU A 290 -21.04 18.08 -19.98
N GLY A 291 -19.77 17.80 -20.31
CA GLY A 291 -18.59 18.41 -19.70
C GLY A 291 -18.22 17.93 -18.29
N PRO A 292 -18.30 16.62 -17.96
CA PRO A 292 -17.82 16.12 -16.68
C PRO A 292 -16.29 16.24 -16.56
N SER A 293 -15.79 16.34 -15.33
CA SER A 293 -14.35 16.24 -15.03
C SER A 293 -13.86 14.80 -15.07
N ALA A 294 -14.75 13.81 -14.90
CA ALA A 294 -14.45 12.38 -15.02
C ALA A 294 -15.72 11.55 -15.27
N VAL A 295 -15.56 10.44 -16.00
CA VAL A 295 -16.55 9.34 -16.09
C VAL A 295 -15.77 8.03 -15.96
N GLU A 296 -16.03 7.31 -14.88
CA GLU A 296 -15.35 6.05 -14.55
C GLU A 296 -16.34 4.89 -14.50
N VAL A 297 -15.93 3.70 -14.94
CA VAL A 297 -16.74 2.49 -14.87
C VAL A 297 -16.26 1.55 -13.77
N VAL A 298 -17.22 0.91 -13.09
CA VAL A 298 -17.00 -0.22 -12.19
C VAL A 298 -18.00 -1.32 -12.55
N ASP A 299 -17.51 -2.54 -12.84
CA ASP A 299 -18.36 -3.68 -13.20
C ASP A 299 -18.87 -4.48 -11.99
N ARG A 300 -19.78 -5.43 -12.25
CA ARG A 300 -20.35 -6.33 -11.24
C ARG A 300 -19.27 -7.06 -10.43
N THR A 301 -18.26 -7.61 -11.10
CA THR A 301 -17.20 -8.40 -10.45
C THR A 301 -16.47 -7.58 -9.38
N MET A 302 -16.06 -6.36 -9.72
CA MET A 302 -15.41 -5.46 -8.76
C MET A 302 -16.36 -5.04 -7.63
N LEU A 303 -17.64 -4.79 -7.92
CA LEU A 303 -18.64 -4.47 -6.89
C LEU A 303 -18.83 -5.62 -5.89
N GLU A 304 -18.91 -6.86 -6.37
CA GLU A 304 -19.07 -8.06 -5.53
C GLU A 304 -17.84 -8.32 -4.66
N LEU A 305 -16.64 -8.22 -5.23
CA LEU A 305 -15.40 -8.32 -4.45
C LEU A 305 -15.29 -7.20 -3.41
N ALA A 306 -15.65 -5.96 -3.77
CA ALA A 306 -15.65 -4.83 -2.83
C ALA A 306 -16.60 -5.04 -1.65
N ARG A 307 -17.77 -5.68 -1.85
CA ARG A 307 -18.72 -6.03 -0.76
C ARG A 307 -18.11 -7.01 0.26
N GLN A 308 -17.20 -7.88 -0.19
CA GLN A 308 -16.53 -8.86 0.66
C GLN A 308 -15.38 -8.24 1.46
N ILE A 309 -14.81 -7.12 1.00
CA ILE A 309 -13.70 -6.42 1.66
C ILE A 309 -14.23 -5.46 2.72
N ALA A 310 -13.84 -5.68 3.97
CA ALA A 310 -14.34 -4.91 5.12
C ALA A 310 -14.12 -3.39 5.03
N THR A 311 -13.09 -2.95 4.31
CA THR A 311 -12.80 -1.51 4.08
C THR A 311 -13.79 -0.85 3.11
N PHE A 312 -14.40 -1.60 2.18
CA PHE A 312 -15.26 -1.06 1.14
C PHE A 312 -16.75 -1.40 1.31
N ARG A 313 -17.08 -2.44 2.07
CA ARG A 313 -18.46 -2.92 2.27
C ARG A 313 -19.46 -1.80 2.57
N ALA A 314 -19.19 -0.98 3.57
CA ALA A 314 -20.09 0.09 4.01
C ALA A 314 -20.29 1.20 2.96
N ALA A 315 -19.32 1.41 2.07
CA ALA A 315 -19.46 2.33 0.94
C ALA A 315 -20.39 1.73 -0.12
N ILE A 316 -20.17 0.46 -0.48
CA ILE A 316 -21.01 -0.22 -1.48
C ILE A 316 -22.47 -0.33 -1.02
N GLU A 317 -22.70 -0.75 0.22
CA GLU A 317 -24.06 -0.90 0.78
C GLU A 317 -24.83 0.42 0.85
N ARG A 318 -24.12 1.56 1.00
CA ARG A 318 -24.75 2.87 1.07
C ARG A 318 -25.11 3.44 -0.31
N HIS A 319 -24.23 3.23 -1.29
CA HIS A 319 -24.26 3.99 -2.54
C HIS A 319 -24.74 3.21 -3.76
N VAL A 320 -24.66 1.87 -3.74
CA VAL A 320 -25.03 1.02 -4.88
C VAL A 320 -26.44 0.47 -4.71
N LYS A 321 -27.34 0.80 -5.63
CA LYS A 321 -28.73 0.33 -5.65
C LYS A 321 -28.84 -1.01 -6.38
N GLY A 322 -29.42 -2.01 -5.72
CA GLY A 322 -29.67 -3.33 -6.31
C GLY A 322 -28.39 -4.05 -6.76
N SER A 323 -28.49 -4.77 -7.89
CA SER A 323 -27.41 -5.61 -8.45
C SER A 323 -27.09 -5.22 -9.89
N PRO A 324 -26.55 -4.01 -10.14
CA PRO A 324 -26.21 -3.57 -11.48
C PRO A 324 -25.11 -4.45 -12.10
N ASP A 325 -25.07 -4.53 -13.42
CA ASP A 325 -23.94 -5.10 -14.16
C ASP A 325 -22.76 -4.13 -14.25
N ALA A 326 -23.07 -2.83 -14.26
CA ALA A 326 -22.09 -1.77 -14.28
C ALA A 326 -22.64 -0.51 -13.61
N ILE A 327 -21.74 0.28 -13.04
CA ILE A 327 -22.02 1.65 -12.65
C ILE A 327 -21.05 2.62 -13.34
N LEU A 328 -21.54 3.81 -13.69
CA LEU A 328 -20.70 4.94 -14.08
C LEU A 328 -20.63 5.96 -12.94
N LEU A 329 -19.42 6.29 -12.49
CA LEU A 329 -19.14 7.37 -11.57
C LEU A 329 -18.83 8.63 -12.38
N VAL A 330 -19.74 9.60 -12.34
CA VAL A 330 -19.62 10.88 -13.05
C VAL A 330 -19.28 11.98 -12.05
N GLU A 331 -18.21 12.74 -12.30
CA GLU A 331 -17.78 13.87 -11.47
C GLU A 331 -17.87 15.18 -12.26
N PHE A 332 -18.47 16.21 -11.69
CA PHE A 332 -18.37 17.60 -12.17
C PHE A 332 -17.62 18.44 -11.14
N ALA A 333 -16.75 19.35 -11.59
CA ALA A 333 -15.94 20.19 -10.70
C ALA A 333 -15.71 21.57 -11.31
N GLY A 334 -15.77 22.61 -10.48
CA GLY A 334 -15.67 24.00 -10.93
C GLY A 334 -15.60 25.01 -9.77
N GLU A 335 -15.69 26.29 -10.13
CA GLU A 335 -15.61 27.42 -9.19
C GLU A 335 -16.92 27.71 -8.47
N ASP A 336 -18.07 27.44 -9.11
CA ASP A 336 -19.41 27.72 -8.59
C ASP A 336 -20.23 26.43 -8.46
N GLN A 337 -21.02 26.30 -7.39
CA GLN A 337 -21.78 25.08 -7.12
C GLN A 337 -23.05 24.94 -7.97
N ALA A 338 -23.77 26.03 -8.23
CA ALA A 338 -25.08 25.98 -8.88
C ALA A 338 -25.04 25.39 -10.31
N PRO A 339 -24.10 25.79 -11.20
CA PRO A 339 -23.99 25.17 -12.53
C PRO A 339 -23.64 23.68 -12.49
N LEU A 340 -22.94 23.22 -11.45
CA LEU A 340 -22.59 21.81 -11.29
C LEU A 340 -23.83 20.98 -10.93
N LEU A 341 -24.74 21.53 -10.11
CA LEU A 341 -26.01 20.87 -9.79
C LEU A 341 -26.94 20.79 -11.02
N GLU A 342 -26.94 21.83 -11.86
CA GLU A 342 -27.65 21.82 -13.14
C GLU A 342 -27.11 20.71 -14.08
N SER A 343 -25.79 20.53 -14.15
CA SER A 343 -25.19 19.43 -14.91
C SER A 343 -25.62 18.04 -14.41
N ILE A 344 -25.85 17.86 -13.11
CA ILE A 344 -26.41 16.62 -12.58
C ILE A 344 -27.87 16.43 -13.02
N GLY A 345 -28.67 17.50 -13.04
CA GLY A 345 -30.04 17.43 -13.56
C GLY A 345 -30.10 17.05 -15.04
N ARG A 346 -29.26 17.68 -15.87
CA ARG A 346 -29.14 17.34 -17.30
C ARG A 346 -28.66 15.90 -17.54
N LEU A 347 -27.80 15.38 -16.66
CA LEU A 347 -27.38 13.97 -16.71
C LEU A 347 -28.55 13.02 -16.42
N GLU A 348 -29.40 13.35 -15.45
CA GLU A 348 -30.59 12.55 -15.12
C GLU A 348 -31.62 12.59 -16.26
N GLU A 349 -31.88 13.77 -16.84
CA GLU A 349 -32.73 13.95 -18.02
C GLU A 349 -32.21 13.14 -19.20
N LEU A 350 -30.92 13.26 -19.52
CA LEU A 350 -30.28 12.49 -20.59
C LEU A 350 -30.45 10.98 -20.40
N LEU A 351 -30.23 10.48 -19.19
CA LEU A 351 -30.39 9.05 -18.91
C LEU A 351 -31.85 8.60 -19.01
N ALA A 352 -32.80 9.43 -18.57
CA ALA A 352 -34.23 9.15 -18.71
C ALA A 352 -34.66 9.10 -20.19
N ASP A 353 -34.21 10.05 -21.00
CA ASP A 353 -34.50 10.11 -22.45
C ASP A 353 -33.97 8.88 -23.21
N HIS A 354 -32.87 8.30 -22.72
CA HIS A 354 -32.29 7.06 -23.25
C HIS A 354 -32.84 5.78 -22.59
N GLY A 355 -33.91 5.87 -21.79
CA GLY A 355 -34.60 4.71 -21.23
C GLY A 355 -34.07 4.20 -19.87
N TYR A 356 -33.30 5.01 -19.16
CA TYR A 356 -32.78 4.73 -17.82
C TYR A 356 -33.29 5.71 -16.74
N PRO A 357 -34.62 5.88 -16.57
CA PRO A 357 -35.17 6.72 -15.52
C PRO A 357 -34.80 6.17 -14.13
N ASP A 358 -34.67 7.06 -13.13
CA ASP A 358 -34.35 6.73 -11.73
C ASP A 358 -33.04 5.93 -11.51
N SER A 359 -32.15 5.91 -12.52
CA SER A 359 -30.88 5.16 -12.50
C SER A 359 -29.73 5.86 -11.78
N VAL A 360 -29.94 7.12 -11.35
CA VAL A 360 -28.90 7.97 -10.77
C VAL A 360 -29.00 8.03 -9.25
N VAL A 361 -27.84 7.98 -8.59
CA VAL A 361 -27.67 8.36 -7.19
C VAL A 361 -26.74 9.56 -7.12
N ARG A 362 -27.26 10.71 -6.67
CA ARG A 362 -26.46 11.93 -6.50
C ARG A 362 -25.52 11.80 -5.30
N THR A 363 -24.25 12.14 -5.47
CA THR A 363 -23.23 12.17 -4.42
C THR A 363 -22.73 13.62 -4.22
N LEU A 364 -23.54 14.41 -3.52
CA LEU A 364 -23.30 15.86 -3.38
C LEU A 364 -22.39 16.21 -2.21
N ASP A 365 -22.33 15.37 -1.18
CA ASP A 365 -21.47 15.58 -0.01
C ASP A 365 -20.09 14.94 -0.17
N ALA A 366 -19.10 15.50 0.52
CA ALA A 366 -17.71 15.06 0.43
C ALA A 366 -17.49 13.60 0.88
N LYS A 367 -18.30 13.09 1.81
CA LYS A 367 -18.17 11.71 2.31
C LYS A 367 -18.60 10.71 1.25
N SER A 368 -19.75 10.93 0.61
CA SER A 368 -20.25 10.07 -0.46
C SER A 368 -19.30 10.05 -1.67
N GLN A 369 -18.74 11.21 -2.03
CA GLN A 369 -17.74 11.30 -3.09
C GLN A 369 -16.46 10.52 -2.74
N ALA A 370 -15.95 10.69 -1.51
CA ALA A 370 -14.73 10.02 -1.06
C ALA A 370 -14.89 8.49 -1.01
N ASP A 371 -16.04 8.00 -0.55
CA ASP A 371 -16.33 6.58 -0.43
C ASP A 371 -16.19 5.84 -1.78
N MET A 372 -16.89 6.32 -2.82
CA MET A 372 -16.84 5.67 -4.14
C MET A 372 -15.53 5.94 -4.88
N THR A 373 -14.91 7.11 -4.68
CA THR A 373 -13.55 7.37 -5.18
C THR A 373 -12.54 6.37 -4.60
N ALA A 374 -12.64 6.04 -3.31
CA ALA A 374 -11.77 5.08 -2.66
C ALA A 374 -11.93 3.66 -3.24
N VAL A 375 -13.19 3.24 -3.51
CA VAL A 375 -13.47 1.97 -4.19
C VAL A 375 -12.83 1.95 -5.58
N ARG A 376 -13.10 2.97 -6.41
CA ARG A 376 -12.58 3.05 -7.79
C ARG A 376 -11.05 3.04 -7.84
N LYS A 377 -10.40 3.82 -6.96
CA LYS A 377 -8.93 3.88 -6.86
C LYS A 377 -8.31 2.56 -6.42
N ALA A 378 -9.04 1.75 -5.65
CA ALA A 378 -8.58 0.45 -5.18
C ALA A 378 -8.84 -0.71 -6.17
N GLY A 379 -9.44 -0.46 -7.35
CA GLY A 379 -9.89 -1.50 -8.29
C GLY A 379 -8.87 -2.61 -8.56
N LEU A 380 -7.64 -2.24 -8.93
CA LEU A 380 -6.52 -3.19 -9.09
C LEU A 380 -6.38 -4.16 -7.90
N ASN A 381 -6.37 -3.62 -6.70
CA ASN A 381 -6.11 -4.41 -5.50
C ASN A 381 -7.31 -5.26 -5.10
N ILE A 382 -8.54 -4.75 -5.32
CA ILE A 382 -9.77 -5.51 -5.11
C ILE A 382 -9.76 -6.72 -6.06
N MET A 383 -9.39 -6.53 -7.32
CA MET A 383 -9.31 -7.63 -8.28
C MET A 383 -8.25 -8.67 -7.91
N MET A 384 -7.08 -8.22 -7.47
CA MET A 384 -5.99 -9.12 -7.08
C MET A 384 -6.25 -9.86 -5.75
N SER A 385 -7.34 -9.57 -5.04
CA SER A 385 -7.72 -10.29 -3.82
C SER A 385 -8.36 -11.66 -4.08
N MET A 386 -8.67 -12.01 -5.34
CA MET A 386 -9.15 -13.33 -5.73
C MET A 386 -8.22 -14.43 -5.21
N LYS A 387 -8.77 -15.49 -4.61
CA LYS A 387 -7.99 -16.63 -4.12
C LYS A 387 -7.75 -17.67 -5.21
N GLY A 388 -6.67 -18.42 -5.09
CA GLY A 388 -6.27 -19.46 -6.05
C GLY A 388 -5.20 -18.98 -7.04
N ASP A 389 -4.79 -19.89 -7.93
CA ASP A 389 -3.71 -19.67 -8.90
C ASP A 389 -4.15 -18.85 -10.12
N GLY A 390 -5.45 -18.87 -10.45
CA GLY A 390 -6.04 -17.98 -11.46
C GLY A 390 -6.09 -16.55 -10.93
N LYS A 391 -5.38 -15.63 -11.58
CA LYS A 391 -5.31 -14.21 -11.21
C LYS A 391 -5.70 -13.32 -12.39
N PRO A 392 -6.31 -12.14 -12.15
CA PRO A 392 -6.55 -11.16 -13.20
C PRO A 392 -5.23 -10.50 -13.64
N ILE A 393 -4.74 -10.85 -14.83
CA ILE A 393 -3.39 -10.48 -15.31
C ILE A 393 -3.43 -9.20 -16.17
N SER A 394 -2.45 -8.32 -15.95
CA SER A 394 -2.20 -7.13 -16.78
C SER A 394 -1.32 -7.47 -17.99
N PHE A 395 -1.84 -7.28 -19.20
CA PHE A 395 -1.03 -7.27 -20.43
C PHE A 395 -1.73 -6.50 -21.57
N ILE A 396 -3.06 -6.61 -21.66
CA ILE A 396 -3.93 -5.81 -22.55
C ILE A 396 -4.63 -4.66 -21.81
N GLU A 397 -4.28 -4.44 -20.55
CA GLU A 397 -4.99 -3.57 -19.64
C GLU A 397 -4.68 -2.08 -19.88
N ASP A 398 -5.67 -1.31 -20.35
CA ASP A 398 -5.62 0.13 -20.75
C ASP A 398 -5.71 0.41 -22.26
N CYS A 399 -6.15 -0.56 -23.07
CA CYS A 399 -6.48 -0.29 -24.47
C CYS A 399 -7.47 0.88 -24.57
N ALA A 400 -7.22 1.81 -25.49
CA ALA A 400 -8.04 2.99 -25.72
C ALA A 400 -8.64 2.99 -27.13
N VAL A 401 -9.93 3.26 -27.25
CA VAL A 401 -10.67 3.37 -28.52
C VAL A 401 -11.54 4.63 -28.53
N PRO A 402 -11.99 5.13 -29.70
CA PRO A 402 -12.99 6.20 -29.75
C PRO A 402 -14.27 5.84 -28.98
N LEU A 403 -14.94 6.85 -28.41
CA LEU A 403 -16.16 6.63 -27.61
C LEU A 403 -17.30 6.00 -28.40
N ASP A 404 -17.42 6.33 -29.68
CA ASP A 404 -18.44 5.77 -30.58
C ASP A 404 -18.28 4.26 -30.79
N ASP A 405 -17.06 3.74 -30.61
CA ASP A 405 -16.72 2.34 -30.78
C ASP A 405 -16.63 1.57 -29.45
N LEU A 406 -16.69 2.28 -28.31
CA LEU A 406 -16.37 1.73 -26.98
C LEU A 406 -17.23 0.51 -26.61
N ALA A 407 -18.54 0.60 -26.79
CA ALA A 407 -19.46 -0.49 -26.46
C ALA A 407 -19.18 -1.74 -27.31
N ASN A 408 -19.03 -1.57 -28.63
CA ASN A 408 -18.74 -2.66 -29.56
C ASN A 408 -17.36 -3.28 -29.32
N PHE A 409 -16.36 -2.47 -29.00
CA PHE A 409 -15.04 -2.94 -28.61
C PHE A 409 -15.11 -3.87 -27.39
N THR A 410 -15.81 -3.46 -26.33
CA THR A 410 -15.94 -4.28 -25.11
C THR A 410 -16.69 -5.58 -25.33
N ASP A 411 -17.75 -5.57 -26.13
CA ASP A 411 -18.51 -6.78 -26.48
C ASP A 411 -17.64 -7.78 -27.27
N ARG A 412 -16.91 -7.30 -28.29
CA ARG A 412 -15.99 -8.15 -29.06
C ARG A 412 -14.88 -8.73 -28.20
N LEU A 413 -14.28 -7.93 -27.32
CA LEU A 413 -13.22 -8.40 -26.46
C LEU A 413 -13.74 -9.41 -25.41
N THR A 414 -14.98 -9.23 -24.93
CA THR A 414 -15.64 -10.20 -24.04
C THR A 414 -15.80 -11.57 -24.74
N LYS A 415 -16.18 -11.59 -26.02
CA LYS A 415 -16.26 -12.82 -26.83
C LYS A 415 -14.89 -13.49 -27.00
N VAL A 416 -13.80 -12.72 -27.09
CA VAL A 416 -12.42 -13.27 -27.10
C VAL A 416 -12.11 -13.98 -25.78
N PHE A 417 -12.46 -13.40 -24.63
CA PHE A 417 -12.26 -14.08 -23.34
C PHE A 417 -13.01 -15.40 -23.25
N HIS A 418 -14.29 -15.41 -23.64
CA HIS A 418 -15.12 -16.62 -23.64
C HIS A 418 -14.57 -17.70 -24.58
N LYS A 419 -14.10 -17.32 -25.77
CA LYS A 419 -13.41 -18.22 -26.71
C LYS A 419 -12.20 -18.93 -26.08
N HIS A 420 -11.45 -18.24 -25.21
CA HIS A 420 -10.29 -18.79 -24.50
C HIS A 420 -10.62 -19.40 -23.13
N GLY A 421 -11.91 -19.48 -22.78
CA GLY A 421 -12.41 -20.06 -21.53
C GLY A 421 -11.98 -19.28 -20.29
N THR A 422 -12.00 -17.95 -20.37
CA THR A 422 -11.76 -17.03 -19.26
C THR A 422 -12.80 -15.91 -19.27
N GLU A 423 -12.85 -15.13 -18.19
CA GLU A 423 -13.68 -13.94 -18.06
C GLU A 423 -12.80 -12.70 -17.92
N GLY A 424 -13.25 -11.60 -18.51
CA GLY A 424 -12.61 -10.29 -18.36
C GLY A 424 -13.26 -9.51 -17.23
N THR A 425 -12.45 -8.90 -16.37
CA THR A 425 -12.95 -7.93 -15.38
C THR A 425 -12.66 -6.51 -15.82
N TRP A 426 -13.66 -5.63 -15.69
CA TRP A 426 -13.64 -4.28 -16.24
C TRP A 426 -13.73 -3.19 -15.16
N TYR A 427 -12.79 -2.25 -15.17
CA TYR A 427 -12.84 -1.04 -14.35
C TYR A 427 -12.04 0.04 -15.04
N ALA A 428 -12.54 1.25 -15.28
CA ALA A 428 -11.79 2.12 -16.17
C ALA A 428 -12.22 3.57 -16.29
N HIS A 429 -11.53 4.27 -17.21
CA HIS A 429 -11.72 5.64 -17.62
C HIS A 429 -12.62 5.71 -18.86
N ALA A 430 -13.91 5.48 -18.65
CA ALA A 430 -14.90 5.46 -19.72
C ALA A 430 -14.89 6.78 -20.51
N SER A 431 -14.74 7.93 -19.83
CA SER A 431 -14.74 9.28 -20.43
C SER A 431 -13.77 9.49 -21.60
N VAL A 432 -12.72 8.68 -21.70
CA VAL A 432 -11.66 8.81 -22.71
C VAL A 432 -11.44 7.51 -23.48
N GLY A 433 -12.41 6.59 -23.40
CA GLY A 433 -12.43 5.32 -24.11
C GLY A 433 -11.29 4.37 -23.74
N CYS A 434 -10.63 4.59 -22.61
CA CYS A 434 -9.48 3.81 -22.13
C CYS A 434 -9.95 2.84 -21.05
N LEU A 435 -9.92 1.54 -21.37
CA LEU A 435 -10.48 0.49 -20.52
C LEU A 435 -9.41 -0.36 -19.86
N HIS A 436 -9.48 -0.51 -18.53
CA HIS A 436 -8.67 -1.53 -17.85
C HIS A 436 -9.47 -2.83 -17.87
N VAL A 437 -8.84 -3.84 -18.46
CA VAL A 437 -9.42 -5.16 -18.61
C VAL A 437 -8.35 -6.21 -18.29
N ARG A 438 -8.73 -7.18 -17.46
CA ARG A 438 -7.83 -8.24 -17.02
C ARG A 438 -8.51 -9.60 -17.14
N PRO A 439 -8.02 -10.51 -18.00
CA PRO A 439 -8.49 -11.88 -18.01
C PRO A 439 -7.88 -12.67 -16.85
N ILE A 440 -8.64 -13.64 -16.34
CA ILE A 440 -8.22 -14.52 -15.24
C ILE A 440 -7.39 -15.68 -15.80
N LEU A 441 -6.09 -15.68 -15.52
CA LEU A 441 -5.14 -16.67 -16.03
C LEU A 441 -4.26 -17.22 -14.91
N ASN A 442 -3.86 -18.49 -15.02
CA ASN A 442 -2.84 -19.09 -14.17
C ASN A 442 -1.47 -18.92 -14.83
N MET A 443 -0.64 -18.02 -14.32
CA MET A 443 0.69 -17.76 -14.89
C MET A 443 1.76 -18.75 -14.42
N LYS A 444 1.43 -19.71 -13.54
CA LYS A 444 2.34 -20.77 -13.10
C LYS A 444 2.48 -21.88 -14.15
N ASP A 445 1.45 -22.10 -14.96
CA ASP A 445 1.44 -23.13 -16.00
C ASP A 445 1.75 -22.55 -17.40
N GLU A 446 2.12 -23.44 -18.33
CA GLU A 446 2.44 -23.07 -19.71
C GLU A 446 1.17 -22.73 -20.52
N ALA A 447 0.04 -23.36 -20.20
CA ALA A 447 -1.22 -23.13 -20.88
C ALA A 447 -1.72 -21.69 -20.70
N GLY A 448 -1.57 -21.12 -19.51
CA GLY A 448 -1.91 -19.74 -19.20
C GLY A 448 -1.07 -18.74 -19.99
N ALA A 449 0.22 -19.00 -20.18
CA ALA A 449 1.07 -18.16 -21.02
C ALA A 449 0.66 -18.20 -22.51
N ARG A 450 0.34 -19.38 -23.05
CA ARG A 450 -0.18 -19.50 -24.43
C ARG A 450 -1.52 -18.78 -24.61
N LYS A 451 -2.44 -18.92 -23.65
CA LYS A 451 -3.71 -18.18 -23.65
C LYS A 451 -3.49 -16.67 -23.60
N MET A 452 -2.58 -16.20 -22.74
CA MET A 452 -2.22 -14.77 -22.63
C MET A 452 -1.80 -14.21 -23.99
N ARG A 453 -0.87 -14.88 -24.68
CA ARG A 453 -0.38 -14.48 -26.01
C ARG A 453 -1.52 -14.39 -27.03
N ALA A 454 -2.33 -15.44 -27.13
CA ALA A 454 -3.44 -15.49 -28.09
C ALA A 454 -4.48 -14.39 -27.83
N ILE A 455 -4.82 -14.14 -26.56
CA ILE A 455 -5.73 -13.05 -26.18
C ILE A 455 -5.12 -11.68 -26.55
N ALA A 456 -3.82 -11.47 -26.33
CA ALA A 456 -3.15 -10.22 -26.66
C ALA A 456 -3.19 -9.90 -28.16
N GLU A 457 -2.85 -10.89 -28.99
CA GLU A 457 -2.88 -10.75 -30.45
C GLU A 457 -4.28 -10.42 -30.98
N GLU A 458 -5.31 -11.15 -30.51
CA GLU A 458 -6.70 -10.87 -30.89
C GLU A 458 -7.18 -9.51 -30.39
N ALA A 459 -6.86 -9.15 -29.13
CA ALA A 459 -7.24 -7.87 -28.56
C ALA A 459 -6.63 -6.69 -29.34
N PHE A 460 -5.32 -6.75 -29.62
CA PHE A 460 -4.63 -5.68 -30.35
C PHE A 460 -5.06 -5.59 -31.82
N ALA A 461 -5.47 -6.70 -32.44
CA ALA A 461 -6.08 -6.68 -33.77
C ALA A 461 -7.38 -5.88 -33.77
N ILE A 462 -8.25 -6.15 -32.78
CA ILE A 462 -9.50 -5.41 -32.60
C ILE A 462 -9.22 -3.92 -32.33
N VAL A 463 -8.27 -3.60 -31.45
CA VAL A 463 -7.91 -2.19 -31.15
C VAL A 463 -7.43 -1.46 -32.41
N LYS A 464 -6.61 -2.11 -33.23
CA LYS A 464 -6.13 -1.56 -34.50
C LYS A 464 -7.27 -1.27 -35.48
N GLU A 465 -8.25 -2.17 -35.59
CA GLU A 465 -9.43 -1.97 -36.44
C GLU A 465 -10.22 -0.72 -36.05
N TYR A 466 -10.39 -0.49 -34.74
CA TYR A 466 -11.03 0.71 -34.19
C TYR A 466 -10.12 1.95 -34.16
N LYS A 467 -8.94 1.89 -34.81
CA LYS A 467 -7.94 2.97 -34.83
C LYS A 467 -7.54 3.43 -33.43
N GLY A 468 -7.56 2.50 -32.48
CA GLY A 468 -7.27 2.71 -31.08
C GLY A 468 -5.78 2.63 -30.74
N SER A 469 -5.47 2.77 -29.45
CA SER A 469 -4.15 2.55 -28.88
C SER A 469 -4.16 1.32 -27.97
N HIS A 470 -3.23 0.38 -28.22
CA HIS A 470 -2.99 -0.77 -27.33
C HIS A 470 -2.31 -0.41 -25.99
N SER A 471 -1.89 0.84 -25.85
CA SER A 471 -1.19 1.38 -24.69
C SER A 471 -1.72 2.78 -24.41
N GLY A 472 -2.62 2.89 -23.43
CA GLY A 472 -3.37 4.11 -23.12
C GLY A 472 -2.76 4.96 -22.00
N GLU A 473 -2.19 4.34 -20.96
CA GLU A 473 -1.64 5.04 -19.79
C GLU A 473 -0.48 4.36 -19.06
N HIS A 474 -0.34 3.03 -19.18
CA HIS A 474 0.61 2.23 -18.40
C HIS A 474 1.99 2.12 -19.03
N GLY A 475 2.17 2.63 -20.25
CA GLY A 475 3.37 2.46 -21.06
C GLY A 475 3.44 1.08 -21.71
N ASP A 476 4.51 0.82 -22.45
CA ASP A 476 4.70 -0.38 -23.25
C ASP A 476 5.43 -1.49 -22.50
N GLY A 477 6.57 -1.17 -21.89
CA GLY A 477 7.42 -2.12 -21.20
C GLY A 477 7.76 -3.37 -22.01
N LEU A 478 7.96 -4.49 -21.32
CA LEU A 478 8.14 -5.82 -21.90
C LEU A 478 6.84 -6.39 -22.49
N SER A 479 5.68 -6.03 -21.93
CA SER A 479 4.41 -6.64 -22.33
C SER A 479 3.92 -6.22 -23.72
N ARG A 480 4.29 -5.02 -24.20
CA ARG A 480 3.66 -4.43 -25.39
C ARG A 480 4.63 -3.98 -26.48
N SER A 481 5.89 -3.73 -26.14
CA SER A 481 6.86 -3.21 -27.11
C SER A 481 7.02 -4.12 -28.34
N GLU A 482 6.86 -5.44 -28.21
CA GLU A 482 6.84 -6.38 -29.35
C GLU A 482 5.75 -6.03 -30.37
N PHE A 483 4.60 -5.50 -29.93
CA PHE A 483 3.43 -5.25 -30.77
C PHE A 483 3.45 -3.89 -31.47
N HIS A 484 4.52 -3.09 -31.32
CA HIS A 484 4.61 -1.80 -31.99
C HIS A 484 4.57 -1.92 -33.51
N GLU A 485 5.15 -2.97 -34.09
CA GLU A 485 5.08 -3.20 -35.53
C GLU A 485 3.64 -3.48 -35.99
N MET A 486 2.89 -4.27 -35.22
CA MET A 486 1.47 -4.53 -35.49
C MET A 486 0.66 -3.24 -35.50
N MET A 487 0.93 -2.33 -34.56
CA MET A 487 0.15 -1.11 -34.34
C MET A 487 0.56 0.05 -35.25
N PHE A 488 1.86 0.29 -35.40
CA PHE A 488 2.41 1.47 -36.08
C PHE A 488 3.04 1.15 -37.44
N GLY A 489 3.32 -0.12 -37.73
CA GLY A 489 4.02 -0.54 -38.94
C GLY A 489 5.54 -0.42 -38.83
N GLU A 490 6.24 -1.17 -39.68
CA GLU A 490 7.71 -1.30 -39.68
C GLU A 490 8.43 0.05 -39.79
N ARG A 491 7.93 0.96 -40.63
CA ARG A 491 8.55 2.28 -40.85
C ARG A 491 8.61 3.12 -39.58
N LEU A 492 7.53 3.16 -38.80
CA LEU A 492 7.52 3.91 -37.53
C LEU A 492 8.32 3.21 -36.45
N VAL A 493 8.35 1.87 -36.42
CA VAL A 493 9.24 1.13 -35.51
C VAL A 493 10.71 1.47 -35.79
N ARG A 494 11.13 1.50 -37.06
CA ARG A 494 12.48 1.95 -37.45
C ARG A 494 12.73 3.41 -37.05
N ALA A 495 11.71 4.26 -37.12
CA ALA A 495 11.82 5.63 -36.63
C ALA A 495 12.02 5.67 -35.11
N PHE A 496 11.31 4.84 -34.34
CA PHE A 496 11.56 4.71 -32.90
C PHE A 496 12.99 4.21 -32.62
N GLU A 497 13.49 3.25 -33.38
CA GLU A 497 14.87 2.78 -33.26
C GLU A 497 15.89 3.89 -33.54
N ALA A 498 15.64 4.71 -34.56
CA ALA A 498 16.49 5.86 -34.87
C ALA A 498 16.47 6.92 -33.75
N VAL A 499 15.32 7.14 -33.08
CA VAL A 499 15.29 7.96 -31.86
C VAL A 499 16.17 7.35 -30.78
N LYS A 500 16.01 6.04 -30.51
CA LYS A 500 16.82 5.36 -29.49
C LYS A 500 18.31 5.46 -29.80
N ASP A 501 18.72 5.20 -31.04
CA ASP A 501 20.13 5.24 -31.45
C ASP A 501 20.69 6.67 -31.43
N ALA A 502 19.88 7.71 -31.63
CA ALA A 502 20.30 9.11 -31.51
C ALA A 502 20.64 9.50 -30.06
N PHE A 503 19.90 8.98 -29.08
CA PHE A 503 20.11 9.26 -27.65
C PHE A 503 21.10 8.29 -26.99
N ASP A 504 21.05 7.01 -27.34
CA ASP A 504 21.79 5.92 -26.71
C ASP A 504 22.19 4.82 -27.73
N PRO A 505 23.21 5.08 -28.56
CA PRO A 505 23.69 4.10 -29.55
C PRO A 505 24.32 2.86 -28.89
N GLY A 506 24.82 3.00 -27.65
CA GLY A 506 25.44 1.92 -26.88
C GLY A 506 24.44 0.99 -26.18
N ARG A 507 23.13 1.27 -26.25
CA ARG A 507 22.06 0.52 -25.59
C ARG A 507 22.24 0.41 -24.07
N LEU A 508 22.77 1.48 -23.46
CA LEU A 508 23.04 1.58 -22.03
C LEU A 508 21.76 1.78 -21.20
N LEU A 509 20.80 2.56 -21.70
CA LEU A 509 19.62 3.00 -20.96
C LEU A 509 18.43 2.08 -21.23
N ASN A 510 18.01 1.35 -20.19
CA ASN A 510 16.82 0.48 -20.15
C ASN A 510 16.54 -0.34 -21.44
N PRO A 511 17.49 -1.19 -21.89
CA PRO A 511 17.36 -1.92 -23.15
C PRO A 511 16.18 -2.90 -23.16
N GLY A 512 15.64 -3.14 -24.36
CA GLY A 512 14.57 -4.11 -24.61
C GLY A 512 13.16 -3.62 -24.30
N LYS A 513 12.95 -2.31 -24.14
CA LYS A 513 11.63 -1.66 -24.04
C LYS A 513 11.54 -0.54 -25.06
N ILE A 514 10.31 -0.27 -25.51
CA ILE A 514 9.93 0.58 -26.64
C ILE A 514 10.46 0.05 -27.99
N VAL A 515 11.73 -0.30 -28.06
CA VAL A 515 12.36 -0.85 -29.27
C VAL A 515 13.18 -2.09 -28.94
N ARG A 516 13.32 -2.98 -29.94
CA ARG A 516 14.15 -4.19 -29.85
C ARG A 516 13.78 -5.06 -28.63
N ALA A 517 12.49 -5.18 -28.36
CA ALA A 517 11.96 -5.89 -27.21
C ALA A 517 12.00 -7.41 -27.38
N PRO A 518 12.14 -8.17 -26.28
CA PRO A 518 11.93 -9.61 -26.30
C PRO A 518 10.44 -9.93 -26.53
N LYS A 519 10.13 -11.21 -26.73
CA LYS A 519 8.74 -11.66 -26.85
C LYS A 519 7.99 -11.47 -25.53
N MET A 520 6.72 -11.04 -25.60
CA MET A 520 5.88 -10.82 -24.42
C MET A 520 5.74 -12.07 -23.56
N ASP A 521 5.78 -13.25 -24.19
CA ASP A 521 5.52 -14.57 -23.62
C ASP A 521 6.80 -15.38 -23.38
N ASP A 522 7.98 -14.72 -23.38
CA ASP A 522 9.22 -15.35 -22.95
C ASP A 522 9.12 -15.75 -21.46
N ARG A 523 8.86 -17.04 -21.25
CA ARG A 523 8.69 -17.68 -19.93
C ARG A 523 9.91 -17.52 -19.03
N THR A 524 11.10 -17.29 -19.57
CA THR A 524 12.32 -17.10 -18.76
C THR A 524 12.32 -15.76 -18.01
N LEU A 525 11.51 -14.80 -18.49
CA LEU A 525 11.34 -13.49 -17.88
C LEU A 525 10.18 -13.45 -16.88
N PHE A 526 9.35 -14.48 -16.77
CA PHE A 526 8.17 -14.45 -15.91
C PHE A 526 8.54 -14.57 -14.42
N ARG A 527 7.70 -14.02 -13.55
CA ARG A 527 7.77 -14.18 -12.09
C ARG A 527 7.68 -15.64 -11.66
N TYR A 528 6.88 -16.41 -12.37
CA TYR A 528 6.74 -17.85 -12.20
C TYR A 528 7.43 -18.56 -13.37
N LYS A 529 8.76 -18.67 -13.28
CA LYS A 529 9.59 -19.33 -14.30
C LYS A 529 9.28 -20.83 -14.40
N PRO A 530 9.62 -21.51 -15.51
CA PRO A 530 9.60 -22.96 -15.58
C PRO A 530 10.33 -23.60 -14.38
N GLY A 531 9.70 -24.56 -13.72
CA GLY A 531 10.24 -25.21 -12.52
C GLY A 531 9.95 -24.51 -11.19
N TYR A 532 9.27 -23.36 -11.19
CA TYR A 532 8.85 -22.67 -9.98
C TYR A 532 7.95 -23.57 -9.12
N ARG A 533 8.33 -23.78 -7.85
CA ARG A 533 7.60 -24.63 -6.90
C ARG A 533 7.88 -24.22 -5.46
N ALA A 534 7.01 -24.62 -4.54
CA ALA A 534 7.28 -24.53 -3.12
C ALA A 534 8.37 -25.53 -2.70
N LEU A 535 9.27 -25.09 -1.83
CA LEU A 535 10.11 -26.01 -1.06
C LEU A 535 9.25 -26.75 -0.03
N PRO A 536 9.41 -28.07 0.15
CA PRO A 536 8.69 -28.82 1.17
C PRO A 536 8.97 -28.29 2.58
N MET A 537 7.92 -28.02 3.36
CA MET A 537 8.04 -27.69 4.77
C MET A 537 6.78 -27.99 5.56
N THR A 538 6.97 -28.29 6.84
CA THR A 538 5.88 -28.41 7.80
C THR A 538 5.68 -27.05 8.46
N THR A 539 4.48 -26.49 8.36
CA THR A 539 4.14 -25.21 8.97
C THR A 539 3.59 -25.38 10.38
N ALA A 540 3.91 -24.44 11.28
CA ALA A 540 3.45 -24.44 12.66
C ALA A 540 2.04 -23.86 12.83
N LEU A 541 1.67 -22.92 11.96
CA LEU A 541 0.34 -22.33 11.86
C LEU A 541 -0.47 -22.99 10.74
N ASP A 542 -1.80 -22.86 10.81
CA ASP A 542 -2.68 -23.25 9.70
C ASP A 542 -2.70 -22.20 8.57
N TRP A 543 -2.24 -22.61 7.40
CA TRP A 543 -2.22 -21.83 6.15
C TRP A 543 -3.20 -22.34 5.08
N SER A 544 -4.02 -23.35 5.41
CA SER A 544 -4.97 -23.98 4.47
C SER A 544 -5.91 -22.97 3.81
N GLY A 545 -6.41 -21.99 4.56
CA GLY A 545 -7.29 -20.93 4.06
C GLY A 545 -6.66 -19.98 3.01
N SER A 546 -5.35 -20.08 2.79
CA SER A 546 -4.59 -19.37 1.74
C SER A 546 -4.01 -20.28 0.66
N GLY A 547 -4.24 -21.60 0.73
CA GLY A 547 -3.62 -22.59 -0.17
C GLY A 547 -2.18 -22.95 0.21
N GLY A 548 -1.73 -22.62 1.43
CA GLY A 548 -0.37 -22.89 1.91
C GLY A 548 0.46 -21.62 2.12
N PHE A 549 1.62 -21.77 2.77
CA PHE A 549 2.45 -20.64 3.17
C PHE A 549 3.06 -19.88 1.98
N LEU A 550 3.57 -20.59 0.96
CA LEU A 550 4.05 -19.94 -0.26
C LEU A 550 2.92 -19.16 -0.96
N ALA A 551 1.74 -19.77 -1.13
CA ALA A 551 0.59 -19.12 -1.76
C ALA A 551 0.17 -17.84 -1.02
N ALA A 552 0.26 -17.83 0.32
CA ALA A 552 0.02 -16.61 1.11
C ALA A 552 1.01 -15.49 0.79
N THR A 553 2.30 -15.80 0.56
CA THR A 553 3.30 -14.80 0.14
C THR A 553 3.11 -14.31 -1.30
N GLU A 554 2.56 -15.16 -2.18
CA GLU A 554 2.28 -14.86 -3.58
C GLU A 554 1.10 -13.92 -3.78
N MET A 555 0.24 -13.73 -2.77
CA MET A 555 -0.82 -12.73 -2.80
C MET A 555 -0.29 -11.30 -3.01
N CYS A 556 0.98 -11.03 -2.68
CA CYS A 556 1.61 -9.77 -3.01
C CYS A 556 1.75 -9.58 -4.53
N ASN A 557 1.07 -8.57 -5.06
CA ASN A 557 1.12 -8.16 -6.47
C ASN A 557 2.16 -7.06 -6.77
N ASN A 558 3.04 -6.72 -5.82
CA ASN A 558 4.20 -5.83 -5.96
C ASN A 558 3.94 -4.35 -6.28
N ASN A 559 2.67 -3.92 -6.38
CA ASN A 559 2.33 -2.56 -6.82
C ASN A 559 2.77 -1.41 -5.91
N GLY A 560 3.29 -1.71 -4.72
CA GLY A 560 3.84 -0.71 -3.82
C GLY A 560 2.81 0.08 -3.02
N ASN A 561 1.53 -0.29 -2.99
CA ASN A 561 0.51 0.38 -2.17
C ASN A 561 0.88 0.45 -0.67
N CYS A 562 1.73 -0.45 -0.21
CA CYS A 562 2.29 -0.47 1.15
C CYS A 562 3.36 0.61 1.43
N ARG A 563 3.75 1.40 0.42
CA ARG A 563 4.69 2.53 0.55
C ARG A 563 4.00 3.86 0.88
N LYS A 564 2.67 3.88 0.99
CA LYS A 564 1.90 5.08 1.31
C LYS A 564 2.23 5.65 2.70
N PHE A 565 2.14 6.98 2.81
CA PHE A 565 2.54 7.73 4.00
C PHE A 565 1.39 8.08 4.96
N GLU A 566 0.17 8.21 4.45
CA GLU A 566 -1.05 8.53 5.21
C GLU A 566 -1.84 7.25 5.53
N ALA A 567 -1.23 6.34 6.29
CA ALA A 567 -1.87 5.07 6.66
C ALA A 567 -1.19 4.40 7.85
N VAL A 568 -1.81 3.36 8.43
CA VAL A 568 -1.16 2.54 9.46
C VAL A 568 -0.07 1.67 8.83
N MET A 569 -0.32 1.09 7.64
CA MET A 569 0.66 0.29 6.91
C MET A 569 1.62 1.19 6.10
N CYS A 570 2.95 1.06 6.18
CA CYS A 570 3.78 0.20 7.04
C CYS A 570 4.67 1.12 7.90
N PRO A 571 4.58 1.10 9.24
CA PRO A 571 5.21 2.13 10.06
C PRO A 571 6.75 2.07 10.03
N SER A 572 7.33 0.88 9.81
CA SER A 572 8.78 0.73 9.63
C SER A 572 9.25 1.38 8.34
N TYR A 573 8.59 1.11 7.21
CA TYR A 573 8.91 1.78 5.95
C TYR A 573 8.74 3.29 6.06
N GLN A 574 7.68 3.75 6.71
CA GLN A 574 7.45 5.17 6.96
C GLN A 574 8.56 5.83 7.82
N ALA A 575 9.32 5.05 8.59
CA ALA A 575 10.42 5.52 9.43
C ALA A 575 11.81 5.37 8.77
N THR A 576 12.00 4.38 7.89
CA THR A 576 13.31 4.06 7.29
C THR A 576 13.41 4.43 5.81
N LEU A 577 12.28 4.44 5.11
CA LEU A 577 12.15 4.50 3.65
C LEU A 577 12.84 3.35 2.91
N GLU A 578 13.13 2.24 3.60
CA GLU A 578 13.84 1.10 3.04
C GLU A 578 12.90 0.04 2.49
N GLU A 579 13.19 -0.44 1.27
CA GLU A 579 12.35 -1.44 0.59
C GLU A 579 12.25 -2.75 1.39
N LYS A 580 13.27 -3.15 2.15
CA LYS A 580 13.20 -4.32 3.04
C LYS A 580 12.16 -4.20 4.16
N ASP A 581 11.85 -2.96 4.57
CA ASP A 581 10.95 -2.67 5.69
C ASP A 581 9.49 -2.48 5.28
N VAL A 582 9.19 -2.57 3.99
CA VAL A 582 7.83 -2.47 3.47
C VAL A 582 7.19 -3.86 3.33
N THR A 583 5.86 -3.92 3.36
CA THR A 583 5.09 -5.17 3.24
C THR A 583 5.46 -5.98 2.00
N ARG A 584 5.59 -5.36 0.82
CA ARG A 584 5.99 -6.08 -0.40
C ARG A 584 7.43 -6.58 -0.37
N GLY A 585 8.35 -5.85 0.27
CA GLY A 585 9.74 -6.29 0.44
C GLY A 585 9.79 -7.58 1.27
N ARG A 586 9.10 -7.58 2.42
CA ARG A 586 8.98 -8.76 3.30
C ARG A 586 8.31 -9.95 2.62
N ALA A 587 7.18 -9.71 1.96
CA ALA A 587 6.45 -10.77 1.25
C ALA A 587 7.28 -11.38 0.10
N ASN A 588 8.02 -10.56 -0.66
CA ASN A 588 8.88 -11.08 -1.73
C ASN A 588 10.11 -11.80 -1.21
N SER A 589 10.79 -11.29 -0.18
CA SER A 589 11.91 -12.00 0.42
C SER A 589 11.47 -13.40 0.87
N LEU A 590 10.32 -13.50 1.56
CA LEU A 590 9.74 -14.79 1.93
C LEU A 590 9.40 -15.65 0.70
N ARG A 591 8.70 -15.11 -0.31
CA ARG A 591 8.37 -15.85 -1.54
C ARG A 591 9.62 -16.41 -2.21
N LEU A 592 10.67 -15.61 -2.35
CA LEU A 592 11.91 -16.02 -2.99
C LEU A 592 12.64 -17.09 -2.18
N ALA A 593 12.66 -16.98 -0.85
CA ALA A 593 13.20 -18.04 0.03
C ALA A 593 12.38 -19.34 -0.08
N LEU A 594 11.05 -19.25 0.02
CA LEU A 594 10.12 -20.39 -0.02
C LEU A 594 10.07 -21.09 -1.38
N SER A 595 10.50 -20.43 -2.44
CA SER A 595 10.62 -21.00 -3.80
C SER A 595 12.06 -21.43 -4.14
N GLY A 596 13.00 -21.32 -3.19
CA GLY A 596 14.40 -21.72 -3.35
C GLY A 596 15.26 -20.77 -4.18
N GLN A 597 14.75 -19.61 -4.56
CA GLN A 597 15.46 -18.63 -5.39
C GLN A 597 16.56 -17.86 -4.63
N LEU A 598 16.55 -17.89 -3.29
CA LEU A 598 17.61 -17.34 -2.45
C LEU A 598 18.52 -18.41 -1.84
N GLY A 599 18.36 -19.68 -2.26
CA GLY A 599 19.05 -20.82 -1.68
C GLY A 599 18.25 -21.54 -0.58
N PRO A 600 18.68 -22.76 -0.18
CA PRO A 600 17.90 -23.66 0.67
C PRO A 600 17.69 -23.14 2.11
N ASP A 601 18.64 -22.37 2.64
CA ASP A 601 18.62 -21.89 4.03
C ASP A 601 18.10 -20.46 4.18
N ALA A 602 17.69 -19.82 3.08
CA ALA A 602 17.31 -18.41 3.07
C ALA A 602 16.12 -18.08 3.99
N LEU A 603 15.21 -19.02 4.26
CA LEU A 603 14.10 -18.77 5.18
C LEU A 603 14.59 -18.48 6.60
N VAL A 604 15.72 -19.06 6.99
CA VAL A 604 16.28 -18.96 8.35
C VAL A 604 17.65 -18.29 8.33
N SER A 605 17.93 -17.43 7.36
CA SER A 605 19.18 -16.68 7.28
C SER A 605 19.11 -15.35 8.04
N ASP A 606 20.28 -14.79 8.36
CA ASP A 606 20.37 -13.49 9.05
C ASP A 606 19.72 -12.37 8.22
N GLU A 607 19.81 -12.43 6.89
CA GLU A 607 19.18 -11.46 5.98
C GLU A 607 17.65 -11.52 6.04
N MET A 608 17.08 -12.73 6.19
CA MET A 608 15.63 -12.88 6.40
C MET A 608 15.21 -12.33 7.75
N LYS A 609 16.01 -12.61 8.79
CA LYS A 609 15.79 -12.04 10.12
C LYS A 609 15.79 -10.52 10.06
N GLU A 610 16.80 -9.92 9.43
CA GLU A 610 16.90 -8.47 9.26
C GLU A 610 15.69 -7.90 8.50
N THR A 611 15.20 -8.61 7.47
CA THR A 611 14.01 -8.22 6.69
C THR A 611 12.74 -8.12 7.56
N LEU A 612 12.58 -9.04 8.50
CA LEU A 612 11.39 -9.16 9.35
C LEU A 612 11.54 -8.49 10.72
N ASP A 613 12.75 -8.04 11.06
CA ASP A 613 13.10 -7.51 12.37
C ASP A 613 12.23 -6.31 12.74
N LEU A 614 12.20 -5.30 11.88
CA LEU A 614 11.42 -4.07 12.08
C LEU A 614 9.90 -4.23 11.84
N CYS A 615 9.42 -5.44 11.55
CA CYS A 615 7.99 -5.70 11.48
C CYS A 615 7.38 -5.71 12.89
N VAL A 616 6.62 -4.67 13.21
CA VAL A 616 5.94 -4.45 14.50
C VAL A 616 4.66 -5.29 14.70
N ALA A 617 4.40 -6.29 13.85
CA ALA A 617 3.23 -7.17 13.92
C ALA A 617 1.87 -6.43 14.12
N CYS A 618 1.74 -5.23 13.54
CA CYS A 618 0.57 -4.36 13.73
C CYS A 618 -0.69 -4.81 12.98
N LYS A 619 -0.58 -5.81 12.10
CA LYS A 619 -1.66 -6.32 11.22
C LYS A 619 -2.29 -5.31 10.26
N ALA A 620 -1.76 -4.09 10.17
CA ALA A 620 -2.23 -3.11 9.21
C ALA A 620 -2.14 -3.61 7.76
N CYS A 621 -1.13 -4.42 7.43
CA CYS A 621 -1.02 -5.03 6.11
C CYS A 621 -2.21 -5.94 5.77
N ARG A 622 -2.76 -6.70 6.72
CA ARG A 622 -3.92 -7.55 6.47
C ARG A 622 -5.18 -6.73 6.18
N ARG A 623 -5.34 -5.57 6.82
CA ARG A 623 -6.53 -4.73 6.71
C ARG A 623 -6.47 -3.70 5.58
N GLU A 624 -5.32 -3.05 5.42
CA GLU A 624 -5.13 -1.93 4.49
C GLU A 624 -4.52 -2.33 3.16
N CYS A 625 -3.87 -3.50 3.07
CA CYS A 625 -3.48 -4.06 1.78
C CYS A 625 -4.71 -4.75 1.18
N PRO A 626 -5.27 -4.30 0.06
CA PRO A 626 -6.56 -4.83 -0.38
C PRO A 626 -6.47 -6.27 -0.92
N VAL A 627 -5.26 -6.79 -1.16
CA VAL A 627 -5.03 -8.21 -1.47
C VAL A 627 -4.86 -9.09 -0.21
N GLY A 628 -4.89 -8.51 1.00
CA GLY A 628 -4.99 -9.24 2.27
C GLY A 628 -3.70 -9.86 2.82
N VAL A 629 -2.50 -9.40 2.41
CA VAL A 629 -1.21 -9.93 2.91
C VAL A 629 -1.08 -9.76 4.42
N ASP A 630 -0.85 -10.85 5.15
CA ASP A 630 -0.61 -10.83 6.61
C ASP A 630 0.86 -11.15 6.95
N VAL A 631 1.72 -10.13 6.83
CA VAL A 631 3.14 -10.24 7.22
C VAL A 631 3.30 -10.51 8.73
N SER A 632 2.30 -10.16 9.55
CA SER A 632 2.38 -10.41 10.99
C SER A 632 2.33 -11.91 11.27
N ARG A 633 1.40 -12.62 10.61
CA ARG A 633 1.33 -14.09 10.67
C ARG A 633 2.56 -14.75 10.04
N MET A 634 3.03 -14.22 8.90
CA MET A 634 4.24 -14.72 8.25
C MET A 634 5.48 -14.58 9.15
N LYS A 635 5.60 -13.50 9.93
CA LYS A 635 6.68 -13.31 10.90
C LYS A 635 6.63 -14.33 12.03
N ILE A 636 5.43 -14.69 12.53
CA ILE A 636 5.28 -15.72 13.57
C ILE A 636 5.80 -17.07 13.04
N GLU A 637 5.38 -17.45 11.84
CA GLU A 637 5.84 -18.69 11.19
C GLU A 637 7.36 -18.67 10.96
N PHE A 638 7.90 -17.58 10.41
CA PHE A 638 9.34 -17.41 10.26
C PHE A 638 10.09 -17.57 11.59
N LEU A 639 9.65 -16.90 12.66
CA LEU A 639 10.33 -16.96 13.96
C LEU A 639 10.31 -18.37 14.56
N HIS A 640 9.23 -19.14 14.32
CA HIS A 640 9.18 -20.55 14.71
C HIS A 640 10.32 -21.35 14.06
N HIS A 641 10.47 -21.25 12.73
CA HIS A 641 11.54 -21.93 12.00
C HIS A 641 12.93 -21.40 12.37
N TRP A 642 13.06 -20.08 12.55
CA TRP A 642 14.28 -19.45 12.99
C TRP A 642 14.77 -20.02 14.33
N HIS A 643 13.88 -20.11 15.33
CA HIS A 643 14.21 -20.62 16.65
C HIS A 643 14.41 -22.13 16.70
N ALA A 644 13.75 -22.89 15.81
CA ALA A 644 14.04 -24.32 15.65
C ALA A 644 15.51 -24.55 15.23
N ARG A 645 16.09 -23.65 14.42
CA ARG A 645 17.49 -23.74 13.99
C ARG A 645 18.50 -23.07 14.92
N HIS A 646 18.21 -21.86 15.39
CA HIS A 646 19.18 -21.02 16.14
C HIS A 646 18.97 -21.04 17.66
N GLY A 647 17.90 -21.68 18.13
CA GLY A 647 17.46 -21.59 19.52
C GLY A 647 16.85 -20.23 19.87
N ILE A 648 16.37 -20.11 21.10
CA ILE A 648 15.82 -18.87 21.65
C ILE A 648 16.87 -18.09 22.43
N SER A 649 16.99 -16.79 22.15
CA SER A 649 17.88 -15.91 22.91
C SER A 649 17.38 -15.72 24.35
N ALA A 650 18.29 -15.44 25.31
CA ALA A 650 17.90 -15.15 26.69
C ALA A 650 16.95 -13.95 26.79
N LYS A 651 17.17 -12.92 25.95
CA LYS A 651 16.31 -11.74 25.81
C LYS A 651 14.90 -12.11 25.35
N SER A 652 14.78 -12.87 24.26
CA SER A 652 13.48 -13.35 23.76
C SER A 652 12.77 -14.25 24.78
N ARG A 653 13.52 -15.07 25.51
CA ARG A 653 12.98 -15.92 26.58
C ARG A 653 12.44 -15.08 27.75
N LEU A 654 13.17 -14.05 28.16
CA LEU A 654 12.76 -13.12 29.21
C LEU A 654 11.42 -12.46 28.88
N THR A 655 11.22 -12.00 27.64
CA THR A 655 9.97 -11.32 27.25
C THR A 655 8.84 -12.30 26.97
N ALA A 656 9.10 -13.41 26.26
CA ALA A 656 8.07 -14.37 25.87
C ALA A 656 7.44 -15.10 27.07
N TYR A 657 8.28 -15.55 28.03
CA TYR A 657 7.83 -16.30 29.21
C TYR A 657 7.35 -15.39 30.36
N LEU A 658 7.24 -14.07 30.14
CA LEU A 658 6.74 -13.11 31.14
C LEU A 658 5.49 -13.59 31.87
N PRO A 659 4.43 -14.12 31.21
CA PRO A 659 3.23 -14.57 31.90
C PRO A 659 3.48 -15.67 32.96
N ARG A 660 4.52 -16.50 32.78
CA ARG A 660 4.82 -17.61 33.69
C ARG A 660 5.54 -17.17 34.96
N TYR A 661 6.46 -16.20 34.88
CA TYR A 661 7.21 -15.73 36.05
C TYR A 661 6.67 -14.43 36.66
N ALA A 662 5.72 -13.73 36.01
CA ALA A 662 5.25 -12.40 36.42
C ALA A 662 4.76 -12.32 37.88
N ARG A 663 4.12 -13.39 38.39
CA ARG A 663 3.70 -13.46 39.81
C ARG A 663 4.88 -13.41 40.76
N MET A 664 5.99 -14.07 40.44
CA MET A 664 7.21 -14.07 41.25
C MET A 664 7.93 -12.72 41.15
N ALA A 665 8.08 -12.18 39.94
CA ALA A 665 8.69 -10.87 39.72
C ALA A 665 7.93 -9.75 40.46
N SER A 666 6.60 -9.79 40.45
CA SER A 666 5.75 -8.84 41.18
C SER A 666 5.99 -8.82 42.70
N ARG A 667 6.38 -9.96 43.31
CA ARG A 667 6.75 -10.01 44.74
C ARG A 667 8.07 -9.27 45.02
N LEU A 668 8.98 -9.29 44.06
CA LEU A 668 10.29 -8.62 44.09
C LEU A 668 10.25 -7.19 43.53
N ALA A 669 9.06 -6.62 43.29
CA ALA A 669 8.90 -5.36 42.57
C ALA A 669 9.79 -4.20 43.05
N PRO A 670 9.97 -3.92 44.37
CA PRO A 670 10.83 -2.81 44.79
C PRO A 670 12.25 -2.94 44.28
N LEU A 671 12.81 -4.15 44.26
CA LEU A 671 14.18 -4.41 43.80
C LEU A 671 14.28 -4.28 42.28
N ILE A 672 13.34 -4.86 41.54
CA ILE A 672 13.35 -4.81 40.07
C ILE A 672 13.14 -3.38 39.57
N ASN A 673 12.27 -2.62 40.23
CA ASN A 673 11.94 -1.24 39.84
C ASN A 673 13.07 -0.24 40.15
N LEU A 674 14.07 -0.57 40.97
CA LEU A 674 15.25 0.29 41.20
C LEU A 674 15.96 0.64 39.89
N ARG A 675 15.92 -0.27 38.90
CA ARG A 675 16.43 0.00 37.54
C ARG A 675 15.88 1.31 36.96
N ASN A 676 14.59 1.60 37.16
CA ASN A 676 13.94 2.78 36.58
C ASN A 676 14.33 4.10 37.27
N SER A 677 14.99 4.03 38.43
CA SER A 677 15.37 5.20 39.25
C SER A 677 16.90 5.39 39.34
N ALA A 678 17.70 4.40 38.93
CA ALA A 678 19.16 4.43 39.00
C ALA A 678 19.80 4.20 37.64
N GLY A 679 20.43 5.25 37.08
CA GLY A 679 21.11 5.19 35.78
C GLY A 679 22.14 4.07 35.62
N PRO A 680 23.04 3.82 36.59
CA PRO A 680 23.99 2.71 36.51
C PRO A 680 23.31 1.32 36.44
N LEU A 681 22.19 1.13 37.14
CA LEU A 681 21.42 -0.12 37.08
C LEU A 681 20.69 -0.27 35.73
N ALA A 682 20.21 0.83 35.15
CA ALA A 682 19.65 0.83 33.81
C ALA A 682 20.70 0.43 32.76
N ALA A 683 21.91 1.00 32.84
CA ALA A 683 23.03 0.67 31.95
C ALA A 683 23.48 -0.79 32.09
N LEU A 684 23.62 -1.29 33.32
CA LEU A 684 23.91 -2.70 33.58
C LEU A 684 22.79 -3.61 33.05
N GLY A 685 21.54 -3.24 33.28
CA GLY A 685 20.37 -3.95 32.78
C GLY A 685 20.32 -4.01 31.25
N GLU A 686 20.67 -2.93 30.57
CA GLU A 686 20.80 -2.90 29.09
C GLU A 686 21.83 -3.91 28.62
N LYS A 687 23.03 -3.94 29.22
CA LYS A 687 24.08 -4.90 28.87
C LYS A 687 23.66 -6.36 29.10
N LEU A 688 22.91 -6.64 30.16
CA LEU A 688 22.51 -8.01 30.53
C LEU A 688 21.26 -8.51 29.79
N THR A 689 20.32 -7.62 29.45
CA THR A 689 18.98 -7.99 28.94
C THR A 689 18.69 -7.47 27.53
N GLY A 690 19.50 -6.54 27.02
CA GLY A 690 19.26 -5.82 25.76
C GLY A 690 18.14 -4.76 25.84
N MET A 691 17.61 -4.49 27.04
CA MET A 691 16.55 -3.50 27.26
C MET A 691 17.14 -2.11 27.50
N SER A 692 16.79 -1.14 26.66
CA SER A 692 17.37 0.19 26.62
C SER A 692 17.32 0.94 27.96
N ALA A 693 18.44 1.49 28.38
CA ALA A 693 18.61 2.38 29.52
C ALA A 693 18.02 3.78 29.26
N LYS A 694 17.79 4.14 27.99
CA LYS A 694 17.14 5.39 27.58
C LYS A 694 15.64 5.42 27.95
N ARG A 695 15.08 4.30 28.42
CA ARG A 695 13.65 4.14 28.66
C ARG A 695 13.37 3.44 29.99
N LYS A 696 12.27 3.85 30.63
CA LYS A 696 11.74 3.16 31.82
C LYS A 696 11.05 1.87 31.37
N LEU A 697 11.29 0.78 32.12
CA LEU A 697 10.53 -0.46 31.94
C LEU A 697 9.19 -0.39 32.67
N PRO A 698 8.19 -1.20 32.28
CA PRO A 698 6.96 -1.34 33.03
C PRO A 698 7.22 -1.60 34.52
N ALA A 699 6.61 -0.78 35.39
CA ALA A 699 6.83 -0.87 36.83
C ALA A 699 6.04 -2.05 37.42
N TRP A 700 6.74 -3.02 38.00
CA TRP A 700 6.11 -4.15 38.68
C TRP A 700 5.32 -3.70 39.90
N ARG A 701 4.20 -4.37 40.20
CA ARG A 701 3.32 -4.02 41.32
C ARG A 701 3.16 -5.17 42.30
N ARG A 702 3.41 -4.91 43.59
CA ARG A 702 3.13 -5.88 44.68
C ARG A 702 1.62 -6.04 44.90
N ASP A 703 0.88 -4.97 44.70
CA ASP A 703 -0.59 -4.92 44.71
C ASP A 703 -1.17 -5.34 43.35
N PHE A 704 -0.58 -6.35 42.69
CA PHE A 704 -1.11 -6.85 41.42
C PHE A 704 -2.55 -7.32 41.55
N TYR A 705 -3.31 -7.27 40.46
CA TYR A 705 -4.73 -7.58 40.45
C TYR A 705 -4.99 -9.06 40.80
N ARG A 706 -5.85 -9.28 41.80
CA ARG A 706 -6.42 -10.57 42.17
C ARG A 706 -7.92 -10.43 42.10
N ALA A 707 -8.59 -11.37 41.44
CA ALA A 707 -10.03 -11.37 41.31
C ALA A 707 -10.68 -11.38 42.71
N PRO A 708 -11.47 -10.35 43.08
CA PRO A 708 -12.28 -10.45 44.29
C PRO A 708 -13.43 -11.46 44.07
N PRO A 709 -14.07 -11.93 45.16
CA PRO A 709 -15.23 -12.82 45.06
C PRO A 709 -16.30 -12.27 44.11
N THR A 710 -16.89 -13.14 43.29
CA THR A 710 -17.95 -12.75 42.35
C THR A 710 -19.16 -12.21 43.11
N LYS A 711 -19.63 -11.03 42.72
CA LYS A 711 -20.91 -10.50 43.18
C LYS A 711 -21.99 -10.95 42.20
N GLN A 712 -22.94 -11.74 42.68
CA GLN A 712 -24.10 -12.15 41.89
C GLN A 712 -24.96 -10.92 41.58
N ALA A 713 -25.21 -10.68 40.31
CA ALA A 713 -26.02 -9.59 39.80
C ALA A 713 -26.81 -10.09 38.57
N GLY A 714 -27.02 -9.25 37.55
CA GLY A 714 -27.71 -9.62 36.32
C GLY A 714 -26.88 -10.57 35.43
N ARG A 715 -26.73 -10.20 34.16
CA ARG A 715 -26.11 -11.08 33.15
C ARG A 715 -24.63 -11.32 33.44
N GLU A 716 -24.14 -12.51 33.12
CA GLU A 716 -22.72 -12.84 33.26
C GLU A 716 -21.86 -12.15 32.20
N VAL A 717 -20.65 -11.76 32.61
CA VAL A 717 -19.57 -11.30 31.73
C VAL A 717 -18.25 -11.89 32.20
N ALA A 718 -17.49 -12.51 31.30
CA ALA A 718 -16.19 -13.08 31.62
C ALA A 718 -15.09 -12.01 31.44
N LEU A 719 -14.52 -11.51 32.54
CA LEU A 719 -13.45 -10.52 32.47
C LEU A 719 -12.09 -11.21 32.23
N PHE A 720 -11.54 -11.02 31.04
CA PHE A 720 -10.23 -11.53 30.65
C PHE A 720 -9.13 -10.50 30.98
N VAL A 721 -8.52 -10.65 32.17
CA VAL A 721 -7.44 -9.74 32.61
C VAL A 721 -6.08 -10.22 32.11
N ASP A 722 -5.51 -9.47 31.17
CA ASP A 722 -4.18 -9.72 30.59
C ASP A 722 -3.04 -9.53 31.60
N CYS A 723 -1.86 -10.06 31.29
CA CYS A 723 -0.71 -10.00 32.20
C CYS A 723 -0.22 -8.57 32.47
N PHE A 724 -0.41 -7.62 31.56
CA PHE A 724 0.05 -6.25 31.73
C PHE A 724 -0.86 -5.48 32.69
N SER A 725 -2.17 -5.52 32.44
CA SER A 725 -3.19 -5.00 33.34
C SER A 725 -3.12 -5.68 34.70
N ARG A 726 -2.75 -6.96 34.79
CA ARG A 726 -2.65 -7.66 36.07
C ARG A 726 -1.47 -7.20 36.91
N TYR A 727 -0.26 -7.16 36.33
CA TYR A 727 1.00 -7.07 37.09
C TYR A 727 1.69 -5.70 37.02
N PHE A 728 1.36 -4.86 36.04
CA PHE A 728 1.95 -3.51 35.89
C PHE A 728 0.93 -2.40 36.16
N GLU A 729 -0.28 -2.53 35.63
CA GLU A 729 -1.34 -1.51 35.72
C GLU A 729 -2.66 -2.05 36.33
N PRO A 730 -2.64 -2.59 37.56
CA PRO A 730 -3.81 -3.23 38.20
C PRO A 730 -5.01 -2.30 38.35
N GLU A 731 -4.81 -0.99 38.34
CA GLU A 731 -5.88 0.00 38.31
C GLU A 731 -6.83 -0.15 37.11
N ASN A 732 -6.36 -0.59 35.94
CA ASN A 732 -7.23 -0.74 34.75
C ASN A 732 -8.19 -1.91 34.95
N ALA A 733 -7.69 -3.05 35.47
CA ALA A 733 -8.50 -4.22 35.77
C ALA A 733 -9.55 -3.94 36.86
N ARG A 734 -9.14 -3.22 37.92
CA ARG A 734 -10.06 -2.76 38.98
C ARG A 734 -11.15 -1.85 38.41
N ALA A 735 -10.75 -0.85 37.61
CA ALA A 735 -11.68 0.10 37.00
C ALA A 735 -12.69 -0.59 36.08
N ALA A 736 -12.22 -1.49 35.21
CA ALA A 736 -13.09 -2.26 34.32
C ALA A 736 -14.11 -3.09 35.10
N ARG A 737 -13.66 -3.81 36.14
CA ARG A 737 -14.57 -4.57 37.00
C ARG A 737 -15.57 -3.68 37.71
N SER A 738 -15.14 -2.54 38.28
CA SER A 738 -16.04 -1.59 38.94
C SER A 738 -17.11 -1.06 37.98
N VAL A 739 -16.76 -0.78 36.72
CA VAL A 739 -17.73 -0.32 35.71
C VAL A 739 -18.70 -1.43 35.31
N LEU A 740 -18.23 -2.65 35.09
CA LEU A 740 -19.10 -3.79 34.78
C LEU A 740 -20.05 -4.12 35.95
N GLU A 741 -19.56 -4.13 37.19
CA GLU A 741 -20.40 -4.34 38.38
C GLU A 741 -21.42 -3.19 38.55
N ALA A 742 -21.02 -1.93 38.34
CA ALA A 742 -21.93 -0.78 38.38
C ALA A 742 -22.98 -0.80 37.25
N GLY A 743 -22.65 -1.44 36.12
CA GLY A 743 -23.58 -1.72 35.03
C GLY A 743 -24.55 -2.88 35.30
N GLY A 744 -24.47 -3.51 36.47
CA GLY A 744 -25.35 -4.61 36.88
C GLY A 744 -24.94 -6.00 36.39
N TYR A 745 -23.69 -6.18 35.91
CA TYR A 745 -23.21 -7.46 35.40
C TYR A 745 -22.55 -8.32 36.50
N THR A 746 -22.77 -9.63 36.42
CA THR A 746 -22.05 -10.63 37.20
C THR A 746 -20.69 -10.86 36.55
N VAL A 747 -19.65 -10.24 37.10
CA VAL A 747 -18.28 -10.36 36.56
C VAL A 747 -17.65 -11.66 37.02
N VAL A 748 -17.49 -12.60 36.09
CA VAL A 748 -16.84 -13.89 36.32
C VAL A 748 -15.41 -13.88 35.78
N GLU A 749 -14.51 -14.54 36.49
CA GLU A 749 -13.14 -14.80 36.06
C GLU A 749 -12.86 -16.30 36.23
N ASP A 750 -11.88 -16.82 35.50
CA ASP A 750 -11.47 -18.22 35.62
C ASP A 750 -10.85 -18.50 37.02
N GLY A 751 -11.20 -19.66 37.57
CA GLY A 751 -10.72 -20.14 38.87
C GLY A 751 -9.45 -21.01 38.80
N SER A 752 -8.79 -21.12 37.65
CA SER A 752 -7.63 -22.00 37.51
C SER A 752 -6.43 -21.53 38.34
N ALA A 753 -5.57 -22.48 38.71
CA ALA A 753 -4.45 -22.26 39.64
C ALA A 753 -3.43 -21.19 39.16
N ARG A 754 -3.37 -20.93 37.85
CA ARG A 754 -2.59 -19.85 37.25
C ARG A 754 -3.47 -19.04 36.29
N PRO A 755 -3.33 -17.70 36.22
CA PRO A 755 -4.14 -16.90 35.31
C PRO A 755 -4.12 -17.42 33.86
N LEU A 756 -5.24 -17.25 33.15
CA LEU A 756 -5.31 -17.48 31.71
C LEU A 756 -4.40 -16.50 30.97
N CYS A 757 -3.86 -16.93 29.83
CA CYS A 757 -2.98 -16.14 28.98
C CYS A 757 -3.46 -16.24 27.53
N CYS A 758 -3.45 -15.12 26.81
CA CYS A 758 -3.82 -15.08 25.39
C CYS A 758 -2.72 -15.63 24.46
N GLY A 759 -1.56 -16.06 24.99
CA GLY A 759 -0.43 -16.54 24.19
C GLY A 759 0.34 -15.46 23.41
N ARG A 760 -0.09 -14.20 23.43
CA ARG A 760 0.48 -13.11 22.62
C ARG A 760 2.00 -12.94 22.78
N THR A 761 2.53 -13.04 24.00
CA THR A 761 3.99 -12.89 24.26
C THR A 761 4.79 -14.03 23.62
N PHE A 762 4.24 -15.24 23.59
CA PHE A 762 4.85 -16.39 22.92
C PHE A 762 4.78 -16.25 21.41
N LEU A 763 3.61 -15.87 20.87
CA LEU A 763 3.42 -15.64 19.43
C LEU A 763 4.34 -14.55 18.89
N SER A 764 4.52 -13.44 19.62
CA SER A 764 5.44 -12.36 19.21
C SER A 764 6.90 -12.81 19.10
N ALA A 765 7.26 -13.91 19.78
CA ALA A 765 8.58 -14.53 19.72
C ALA A 765 8.61 -15.81 18.86
N GLY A 766 7.54 -16.13 18.10
CA GLY A 766 7.47 -17.34 17.28
C GLY A 766 7.35 -18.67 18.06
N LEU A 767 7.09 -18.62 19.37
CA LEU A 767 6.92 -19.81 20.20
C LEU A 767 5.49 -20.35 20.09
N VAL A 768 5.16 -20.87 18.91
CA VAL A 768 3.80 -21.31 18.57
C VAL A 768 3.30 -22.43 19.47
N ASP A 769 4.17 -23.37 19.87
CA ASP A 769 3.77 -24.50 20.72
C ASP A 769 3.39 -24.04 22.14
N GLU A 770 4.18 -23.15 22.73
CA GLU A 770 3.88 -22.55 24.04
C GLU A 770 2.61 -21.68 23.98
N ALA A 771 2.39 -20.98 22.87
CA ALA A 771 1.14 -20.26 22.64
C ALA A 771 -0.06 -21.20 22.53
N ARG A 772 0.11 -22.34 21.86
CA ARG A 772 -0.93 -23.38 21.72
C ARG A 772 -1.35 -23.92 23.08
N GLU A 773 -0.39 -24.19 23.98
CA GLU A 773 -0.71 -24.62 25.35
C GLU A 773 -1.59 -23.60 26.10
N GLU A 774 -1.24 -22.31 26.05
CA GLU A 774 -2.03 -21.27 26.71
C GLU A 774 -3.41 -21.08 26.07
N LEU A 775 -3.48 -21.10 24.75
CA LEU A 775 -4.75 -20.95 24.03
C LEU A 775 -5.66 -22.15 24.24
N THR A 776 -5.15 -23.38 24.29
CA THR A 776 -5.94 -24.57 24.65
C THR A 776 -6.52 -24.45 26.07
N ARG A 777 -5.78 -23.86 27.03
CA ARG A 777 -6.33 -23.57 28.36
C ARG A 777 -7.46 -22.54 28.31
N VAL A 778 -7.33 -21.51 27.47
CA VAL A 778 -8.40 -20.51 27.27
C VAL A 778 -9.64 -21.18 26.68
N VAL A 779 -9.47 -22.04 25.66
CA VAL A 779 -10.57 -22.80 25.05
C VAL A 779 -11.26 -23.68 26.08
N ALA A 780 -10.50 -24.42 26.89
CA ALA A 780 -11.04 -25.27 27.94
C ALA A 780 -11.81 -24.48 29.02
N ALA A 781 -11.31 -23.30 29.41
CA ALA A 781 -11.91 -22.50 30.49
C ALA A 781 -13.12 -21.67 30.04
N LEU A 782 -13.11 -21.15 28.81
CA LEU A 782 -14.10 -20.18 28.33
C LEU A 782 -15.02 -20.72 27.23
N GLY A 783 -14.71 -21.88 26.64
CA GLY A 783 -15.42 -22.40 25.47
C GLY A 783 -16.92 -22.56 25.68
N THR A 784 -17.33 -23.29 26.71
CA THR A 784 -18.76 -23.51 27.02
C THR A 784 -19.50 -22.20 27.32
N LYS A 785 -18.86 -21.26 28.03
CA LYS A 785 -19.44 -19.93 28.29
C LYS A 785 -19.61 -19.14 27.00
N ALA A 786 -18.65 -19.21 26.08
CA ALA A 786 -18.73 -18.55 24.79
C ALA A 786 -19.88 -19.10 23.92
N GLU A 787 -20.09 -20.43 23.93
CA GLU A 787 -21.22 -21.06 23.25
C GLU A 787 -22.58 -20.62 23.82
N GLN A 788 -22.65 -20.42 25.14
CA GLN A 788 -23.81 -19.86 25.84
C GLN A 788 -24.02 -18.35 25.60
N GLY A 789 -23.13 -17.72 24.84
CA GLY A 789 -23.21 -16.30 24.51
C GLY A 789 -22.75 -15.36 25.61
N VAL A 790 -21.96 -15.86 26.59
CA VAL A 790 -21.34 -15.02 27.62
C VAL A 790 -20.21 -14.20 26.99
N PRO A 791 -20.26 -12.85 27.05
CA PRO A 791 -19.20 -12.01 26.50
C PRO A 791 -17.88 -12.20 27.25
N ILE A 792 -16.78 -12.27 26.52
CA ILE A 792 -15.40 -12.32 27.05
C ILE A 792 -14.78 -10.94 26.89
N VAL A 793 -14.75 -10.16 27.96
CA VAL A 793 -14.34 -8.75 27.93
C VAL A 793 -12.87 -8.61 28.31
N GLY A 794 -12.05 -7.98 27.46
CA GLY A 794 -10.62 -7.73 27.72
C GLY A 794 -10.22 -6.27 27.58
N LEU A 795 -9.02 -5.95 28.11
CA LEU A 795 -8.50 -4.58 28.23
C LEU A 795 -7.38 -4.31 27.22
N GLU A 796 -6.31 -5.10 27.24
CA GLU A 796 -5.20 -4.94 26.31
C GLU A 796 -5.57 -5.42 24.89
N PRO A 797 -5.61 -4.52 23.88
CA PRO A 797 -6.13 -4.89 22.57
C PRO A 797 -5.31 -5.96 21.86
N SER A 798 -3.97 -5.91 21.96
CA SER A 798 -3.12 -6.93 21.35
C SER A 798 -3.36 -8.32 21.95
N CYS A 799 -3.72 -8.41 23.22
CA CYS A 799 -3.93 -9.67 23.91
C CYS A 799 -5.31 -10.25 23.59
N LEU A 800 -6.39 -9.49 23.82
CA LEU A 800 -7.75 -10.00 23.61
C LEU A 800 -8.01 -10.36 22.15
N LEU A 801 -7.57 -9.52 21.21
CA LEU A 801 -7.84 -9.75 19.79
C LEU A 801 -7.07 -10.98 19.23
N THR A 802 -6.13 -11.53 19.99
CA THR A 802 -5.52 -12.85 19.71
C THR A 802 -6.57 -13.96 19.63
N LEU A 803 -7.63 -13.86 20.46
CA LEU A 803 -8.72 -14.84 20.49
C LEU A 803 -9.60 -14.78 19.24
N ARG A 804 -9.63 -13.64 18.54
CA ARG A 804 -10.38 -13.47 17.29
C ARG A 804 -9.60 -13.93 16.06
N ASP A 805 -8.29 -13.77 16.09
CA ASP A 805 -7.46 -13.85 14.88
C ASP A 805 -6.46 -15.01 14.88
N GLU A 806 -5.60 -15.10 15.90
CA GLU A 806 -4.58 -16.15 15.95
C GLU A 806 -5.08 -17.48 16.53
N LEU A 807 -6.04 -17.46 17.46
CA LEU A 807 -6.62 -18.68 18.01
C LEU A 807 -7.01 -19.72 16.94
N PRO A 808 -7.80 -19.40 15.90
CA PRO A 808 -8.24 -20.38 14.91
C PRO A 808 -7.13 -20.94 14.01
N VAL A 809 -5.93 -20.36 14.00
CA VAL A 809 -4.80 -20.85 13.20
C VAL A 809 -3.71 -21.51 14.04
N VAL A 810 -3.84 -21.48 15.36
CA VAL A 810 -2.91 -22.11 16.32
C VAL A 810 -3.53 -23.37 16.94
N VAL A 811 -4.82 -23.30 17.29
CA VAL A 811 -5.59 -24.38 17.89
C VAL A 811 -6.62 -24.87 16.86
N LYS A 812 -6.84 -26.19 16.78
CA LYS A 812 -7.77 -26.80 15.83
C LYS A 812 -9.11 -27.19 16.43
N ASP A 813 -9.12 -27.54 17.72
CA ASP A 813 -10.28 -28.17 18.38
C ASP A 813 -10.96 -27.21 19.36
N GLY A 814 -12.28 -27.38 19.52
CA GLY A 814 -13.12 -26.63 20.46
C GLY A 814 -13.93 -25.50 19.81
N PRO A 815 -14.69 -24.72 20.61
CA PRO A 815 -15.62 -23.71 20.10
C PRO A 815 -14.90 -22.39 19.74
N LEU A 816 -13.94 -22.46 18.82
CA LEU A 816 -13.04 -21.35 18.46
C LEU A 816 -13.82 -20.15 17.89
N GLU A 817 -14.81 -20.41 17.03
CA GLU A 817 -15.65 -19.36 16.44
C GLU A 817 -16.50 -18.65 17.52
N ALA A 818 -17.07 -19.40 18.46
CA ALA A 818 -17.85 -18.83 19.55
C ALA A 818 -16.98 -17.94 20.43
N ILE A 819 -15.77 -18.39 20.79
CA ILE A 819 -14.80 -17.59 21.56
C ILE A 819 -14.44 -16.31 20.80
N GLY A 820 -14.11 -16.41 19.51
CA GLY A 820 -13.79 -15.25 18.68
C GLY A 820 -14.94 -14.24 18.61
N LYS A 821 -16.19 -14.72 18.48
CA LYS A 821 -17.40 -13.88 18.44
C LYS A 821 -17.69 -13.20 19.78
N GLN A 822 -17.43 -13.87 20.90
CA GLN A 822 -17.68 -13.35 22.24
C GLN A 822 -16.53 -12.54 22.83
N ALA A 823 -15.30 -12.67 22.33
CA ALA A 823 -14.18 -11.83 22.71
C ALA A 823 -14.46 -10.39 22.29
N MET A 824 -14.62 -9.45 23.23
CA MET A 824 -14.95 -8.04 23.01
C MET A 824 -14.04 -7.14 23.83
N LEU A 825 -13.45 -6.11 23.22
CA LEU A 825 -12.78 -5.09 24.02
C LEU A 825 -13.79 -4.43 24.96
N PHE A 826 -13.32 -3.96 26.11
CA PHE A 826 -14.16 -3.28 27.09
C PHE A 826 -15.04 -2.20 26.47
N GLU A 827 -14.48 -1.41 25.56
CA GLU A 827 -15.18 -0.34 24.86
C GLU A 827 -16.22 -0.88 23.87
N GLU A 828 -15.88 -1.94 23.12
CA GLU A 828 -16.80 -2.62 22.21
C GLU A 828 -18.02 -3.18 22.96
N PHE A 829 -17.78 -3.77 24.13
CA PHE A 829 -18.84 -4.30 24.97
C PHE A 829 -19.78 -3.20 25.46
N LEU A 830 -19.24 -2.11 26.04
CA LEU A 830 -20.05 -1.00 26.53
C LEU A 830 -20.85 -0.31 25.41
N ALA A 831 -20.22 -0.04 24.27
CA ALA A 831 -20.91 0.55 23.11
C ALA A 831 -22.01 -0.38 22.58
N GLY A 832 -21.76 -1.69 22.55
CA GLY A 832 -22.75 -2.71 22.19
C GLY A 832 -23.97 -2.72 23.10
N GLU A 833 -23.76 -2.75 24.41
CA GLU A 833 -24.83 -2.78 25.41
C GLU A 833 -25.60 -1.44 25.48
N ALA A 834 -24.92 -0.31 25.30
CA ALA A 834 -25.58 0.98 25.16
C ALA A 834 -26.50 1.04 23.94
N ARG A 835 -26.07 0.53 22.77
CA ARG A 835 -26.93 0.42 21.58
C ARG A 835 -28.15 -0.48 21.80
N ARG A 836 -28.00 -1.54 22.60
CA ARG A 836 -29.11 -2.43 23.00
C ARG A 836 -29.98 -1.85 24.11
N LYS A 837 -29.63 -0.69 24.66
CA LYS A 837 -30.28 -0.05 25.82
C LYS A 837 -30.29 -0.96 27.07
N THR A 838 -29.29 -1.82 27.20
CA THR A 838 -29.11 -2.74 28.35
C THR A 838 -28.10 -2.23 29.36
N LEU A 839 -27.29 -1.23 28.99
CA LEU A 839 -26.31 -0.59 29.88
C LEU A 839 -26.93 0.57 30.66
N SER A 840 -26.87 0.51 31.98
CA SER A 840 -27.21 1.64 32.87
C SER A 840 -26.04 1.89 33.81
N LEU A 841 -25.37 3.04 33.67
CA LEU A 841 -24.25 3.44 34.51
C LEU A 841 -24.58 4.72 35.28
N PRO A 842 -24.35 4.76 36.60
CA PRO A 842 -24.65 5.94 37.40
C PRO A 842 -23.49 6.94 37.26
N PHE A 843 -23.59 7.85 36.26
CA PHE A 843 -22.56 8.86 36.03
C PHE A 843 -22.74 10.10 36.90
N ARG A 844 -21.64 10.62 37.44
CA ARG A 844 -21.55 11.95 38.05
C ARG A 844 -21.66 13.02 36.95
N LYS A 845 -22.27 14.16 37.30
CA LYS A 845 -22.21 15.35 36.44
C LYS A 845 -20.79 15.93 36.50
N ASN A 846 -20.05 15.77 35.42
CA ASN A 846 -18.73 16.38 35.24
C ASN A 846 -18.83 17.60 34.31
N GLY A 847 -17.88 18.53 34.41
CA GLY A 847 -17.74 19.63 33.46
C GLY A 847 -17.31 19.16 32.07
N ALA A 848 -17.38 20.06 31.09
CA ALA A 848 -16.93 19.79 29.72
C ALA A 848 -15.44 19.44 29.70
N ARG A 849 -15.09 18.31 29.07
CA ARG A 849 -13.71 17.85 28.89
C ARG A 849 -13.51 17.35 27.46
N LYS A 850 -12.26 17.36 27.02
CA LYS A 850 -11.86 16.88 25.70
C LYS A 850 -10.82 15.78 25.83
N ALA A 851 -11.08 14.65 25.18
CA ALA A 851 -10.20 13.50 25.08
C ALA A 851 -9.52 13.45 23.70
N TYR A 852 -8.19 13.36 23.70
CA TYR A 852 -7.38 13.09 22.52
C TYR A 852 -7.05 11.61 22.49
N LEU A 853 -7.70 10.87 21.58
CA LEU A 853 -7.67 9.42 21.51
C LEU A 853 -6.61 8.93 20.52
N HIS A 854 -5.64 8.17 21.00
CA HIS A 854 -4.79 7.34 20.17
C HIS A 854 -5.31 5.91 20.11
N GLY A 855 -5.77 5.50 18.93
CA GLY A 855 -6.18 4.12 18.67
C GLY A 855 -5.02 3.13 18.59
N HIS A 856 -5.12 2.00 19.30
CA HIS A 856 -4.15 0.92 19.23
C HIS A 856 -4.10 0.30 17.82
N CYS A 857 -2.94 -0.15 17.36
CA CYS A 857 -2.79 -0.68 16.00
C CYS A 857 -3.69 -1.89 15.72
N HIS A 858 -3.93 -2.76 16.71
CA HIS A 858 -4.85 -3.90 16.56
C HIS A 858 -6.33 -3.47 16.56
N GLN A 859 -6.69 -2.39 17.28
CA GLN A 859 -8.05 -1.81 17.21
C GLN A 859 -8.30 -1.26 15.80
N LYS A 860 -7.31 -0.55 15.23
CA LYS A 860 -7.35 -0.05 13.85
C LYS A 860 -7.44 -1.18 12.83
N ALA A 861 -6.60 -2.21 12.96
CA ALA A 861 -6.54 -3.34 12.03
C ALA A 861 -7.83 -4.18 12.01
N LEU A 862 -8.48 -4.37 13.18
CA LEU A 862 -9.73 -5.12 13.28
C LEU A 862 -10.99 -4.25 13.22
N GLY A 863 -10.83 -2.93 13.01
CA GLY A 863 -11.94 -2.02 12.75
C GLY A 863 -12.80 -1.70 13.97
N THR A 864 -12.24 -1.74 15.18
CA THR A 864 -12.98 -1.53 16.44
C THR A 864 -12.93 -0.08 16.94
N MET A 865 -12.21 0.81 16.24
CA MET A 865 -12.11 2.23 16.60
C MET A 865 -13.44 2.98 16.73
N PRO A 866 -14.45 2.75 15.87
CA PRO A 866 -15.75 3.40 16.03
C PRO A 866 -16.41 3.10 17.38
N ASP A 867 -16.25 1.87 17.89
CA ASP A 867 -16.80 1.48 19.19
C ASP A 867 -16.06 2.14 20.36
N VAL A 868 -14.75 2.35 20.24
CA VAL A 868 -13.96 3.11 21.24
C VAL A 868 -14.47 4.54 21.36
N ILE A 869 -14.70 5.20 20.21
CA ILE A 869 -15.24 6.56 20.15
C ILE A 869 -16.66 6.59 20.74
N ALA A 870 -17.52 5.68 20.31
CA ALA A 870 -18.90 5.59 20.80
C ALA A 870 -18.97 5.34 22.31
N ALA A 871 -18.11 4.47 22.85
CA ALA A 871 -18.03 4.22 24.28
C ALA A 871 -17.62 5.50 25.04
N LEU A 872 -16.54 6.18 24.63
CA LEU A 872 -16.12 7.42 25.29
C LEU A 872 -17.21 8.50 25.29
N GLN A 873 -18.00 8.59 24.22
CA GLN A 873 -19.13 9.52 24.10
C GLN A 873 -20.30 9.20 25.06
N LEU A 874 -20.33 8.02 25.70
CA LEU A 874 -21.29 7.72 26.76
C LEU A 874 -21.01 8.49 28.05
N VAL A 875 -19.77 8.93 28.27
CA VAL A 875 -19.38 9.65 29.48
C VAL A 875 -19.89 11.10 29.39
N PRO A 876 -20.77 11.56 30.31
CA PRO A 876 -21.35 12.90 30.22
C PRO A 876 -20.29 14.01 30.21
N GLY A 877 -20.44 14.95 29.27
CA GLY A 877 -19.54 16.11 29.11
C GLY A 877 -18.21 15.81 28.42
N LEU A 878 -17.98 14.59 27.92
CA LEU A 878 -16.74 14.23 27.22
C LEU A 878 -16.89 14.35 25.70
N SER A 879 -16.06 15.20 25.09
CA SER A 879 -15.86 15.24 23.64
C SER A 879 -14.59 14.47 23.25
N VAL A 880 -14.56 13.88 22.06
CA VAL A 880 -13.45 13.03 21.58
C VAL A 880 -12.88 13.59 20.29
N GLU A 881 -11.56 13.76 20.26
CA GLU A 881 -10.77 14.04 19.06
C GLU A 881 -9.82 12.87 18.82
N VAL A 882 -9.88 12.25 17.64
CA VAL A 882 -9.01 11.12 17.29
C VAL A 882 -7.70 11.66 16.75
N ILE A 883 -6.58 11.16 17.30
CA ILE A 883 -5.25 11.43 16.77
C ILE A 883 -5.04 10.55 15.53
N GLU A 884 -4.98 11.18 14.36
CA GLU A 884 -4.63 10.53 13.09
C GLU A 884 -3.14 10.12 13.10
N SER A 885 -2.88 8.89 13.54
CA SER A 885 -1.53 8.34 13.60
C SER A 885 -1.46 6.91 13.09
N SER A 886 -0.28 6.48 12.65
CA SER A 886 -0.06 5.10 12.20
C SER A 886 0.09 4.16 13.40
N CYS A 887 1.26 4.15 14.04
CA CYS A 887 1.63 3.28 15.17
C CYS A 887 2.34 4.08 16.27
N CYS A 888 2.28 3.60 17.51
CA CYS A 888 3.11 4.14 18.60
C CYS A 888 4.58 3.69 18.53
N GLY A 889 4.92 2.74 17.67
CA GLY A 889 6.30 2.25 17.51
C GLY A 889 6.81 1.29 18.58
N MET A 890 5.98 0.85 19.55
CA MET A 890 6.45 0.01 20.66
C MET A 890 6.31 -1.49 20.46
N ALA A 891 5.19 -1.95 19.88
CA ALA A 891 4.95 -3.36 19.52
C ALA A 891 5.37 -4.40 20.58
N GLY A 892 4.83 -4.27 21.80
CA GLY A 892 5.23 -5.13 22.92
C GLY A 892 6.63 -4.78 23.41
N ALA A 893 7.56 -5.74 23.31
CA ALA A 893 8.95 -5.58 23.77
C ALA A 893 9.81 -4.73 22.83
N PHE A 894 9.51 -4.73 21.51
CA PHE A 894 10.31 -4.13 20.44
C PHE A 894 10.85 -2.73 20.80
N GLY A 895 9.99 -1.77 21.17
CA GLY A 895 10.46 -0.41 21.47
C GLY A 895 11.28 -0.27 22.77
N TYR A 896 11.28 -1.26 23.65
CA TYR A 896 12.17 -1.29 24.82
C TYR A 896 13.56 -1.81 24.49
N GLU A 897 13.76 -2.43 23.33
CA GLU A 897 15.03 -3.01 22.94
C GLU A 897 16.01 -1.90 22.54
N ALA A 898 17.25 -1.98 23.01
CA ALA A 898 18.26 -0.96 22.73
C ALA A 898 18.51 -0.78 21.22
N GLU A 899 18.50 -1.88 20.47
CA GLU A 899 18.68 -1.90 19.01
C GLU A 899 17.51 -1.28 18.22
N HIS A 900 16.29 -1.27 18.79
CA HIS A 900 15.10 -0.73 18.11
C HIS A 900 14.63 0.62 18.66
N TYR A 901 15.27 1.15 19.71
CA TYR A 901 14.83 2.37 20.37
C TYR A 901 14.68 3.55 19.40
N ASP A 902 15.68 3.81 18.56
CA ASP A 902 15.68 4.98 17.68
C ASP A 902 14.62 4.86 16.57
N VAL A 903 14.41 3.67 16.02
CA VAL A 903 13.33 3.46 15.01
C VAL A 903 11.95 3.49 15.65
N SER A 904 11.80 2.97 16.87
CA SER A 904 10.57 3.08 17.67
C SER A 904 10.19 4.55 17.90
N MET A 905 11.15 5.39 18.28
CA MET A 905 10.94 6.84 18.42
C MET A 905 10.57 7.49 17.08
N ARG A 906 11.28 7.19 15.98
CA ARG A 906 10.94 7.72 14.65
C ARG A 906 9.50 7.38 14.22
N MET A 907 9.03 6.16 14.50
CA MET A 907 7.64 5.77 14.21
C MET A 907 6.64 6.64 14.96
N ALA A 908 6.88 6.89 16.25
CA ALA A 908 5.99 7.69 17.09
C ALA A 908 6.04 9.19 16.77
N GLU A 909 7.23 9.71 16.45
CA GLU A 909 7.49 11.11 16.10
C GLU A 909 6.85 11.53 14.78
N ARG A 910 6.45 10.57 13.94
CA ARG A 910 5.82 10.85 12.66
C ARG A 910 4.47 11.57 12.78
N SER A 911 3.69 11.29 13.82
CA SER A 911 2.33 11.86 13.98
C SER A 911 1.84 11.85 15.42
N LEU A 912 2.05 10.75 16.15
CA LEU A 912 1.51 10.57 17.50
C LEU A 912 2.09 11.57 18.51
N LEU A 913 3.41 11.59 18.68
CA LEU A 913 4.03 12.45 19.70
C LEU A 913 3.86 13.95 19.41
N PRO A 914 3.98 14.43 18.16
CA PRO A 914 3.64 15.81 17.82
C PRO A 914 2.19 16.18 18.18
N ALA A 915 1.21 15.32 17.87
CA ALA A 915 -0.19 15.59 18.18
C ALA A 915 -0.46 15.64 19.70
N VAL A 916 0.16 14.76 20.49
CA VAL A 916 0.06 14.77 21.96
C VAL A 916 0.68 16.05 22.54
N ARG A 917 1.84 16.49 22.02
CA ARG A 917 2.48 17.74 22.48
C ARG A 917 1.67 18.98 22.12
N ALA A 918 0.95 18.95 20.99
CA ALA A 918 0.07 20.03 20.56
C ALA A 918 -1.27 20.08 21.34
N ALA A 919 -1.68 18.98 21.98
CA ALA A 919 -2.92 18.94 22.74
C ALA A 919 -2.85 19.84 24.00
N PRO A 920 -3.96 20.54 24.36
CA PRO A 920 -3.99 21.43 25.53
C PRO A 920 -3.49 20.77 26.82
N PRO A 921 -2.88 21.52 27.75
CA PRO A 921 -2.31 20.95 28.98
C PRO A 921 -3.31 20.18 29.85
N ASP A 922 -4.56 20.64 29.89
CA ASP A 922 -5.68 20.05 30.64
C ASP A 922 -6.44 18.95 29.86
N ALA A 923 -6.08 18.72 28.60
CA ALA A 923 -6.71 17.70 27.78
C ALA A 923 -6.39 16.28 28.27
N LEU A 924 -7.40 15.40 28.24
CA LEU A 924 -7.25 13.99 28.55
C LEU A 924 -6.59 13.28 27.37
N ILE A 925 -5.46 12.61 27.60
CA ILE A 925 -4.84 11.76 26.57
C ILE A 925 -5.31 10.32 26.81
N VAL A 926 -5.83 9.66 25.77
CA VAL A 926 -6.45 8.33 25.89
C VAL A 926 -5.74 7.34 24.99
N ALA A 927 -5.35 6.19 25.55
CA ALA A 927 -4.80 5.06 24.80
C ALA A 927 -4.99 3.76 25.59
N ASP A 928 -5.54 2.72 24.95
CA ASP A 928 -5.85 1.43 25.62
C ASP A 928 -4.69 0.43 25.65
N GLY A 929 -3.74 0.55 24.72
CA GLY A 929 -2.54 -0.30 24.74
C GLY A 929 -1.50 0.13 25.77
N THR A 930 -1.01 -0.80 26.58
CA THR A 930 -0.01 -0.55 27.64
C THR A 930 1.25 0.07 27.07
N SER A 931 1.82 -0.51 26.02
CA SER A 931 3.03 0.05 25.42
C SER A 931 2.78 1.40 24.74
N CYS A 932 1.56 1.68 24.27
CA CYS A 932 1.24 3.00 23.70
C CYS A 932 1.29 4.09 24.78
N ARG A 933 0.73 3.82 25.97
CA ARG A 933 0.80 4.74 27.11
C ARG A 933 2.24 5.01 27.54
N HIS A 934 3.09 3.99 27.58
CA HIS A 934 4.51 4.17 27.88
C HIS A 934 5.23 5.00 26.81
N GLN A 935 4.99 4.77 25.52
CA GLN A 935 5.58 5.61 24.47
C GLN A 935 5.21 7.08 24.63
N ILE A 936 3.93 7.36 24.88
CA ILE A 936 3.43 8.73 25.08
C ILE A 936 4.11 9.35 26.31
N ALA A 937 4.17 8.62 27.42
CA ALA A 937 4.82 9.10 28.64
C ALA A 937 6.32 9.38 28.44
N ASP A 938 7.05 8.46 27.83
CA ASP A 938 8.49 8.60 27.60
C ASP A 938 8.82 9.71 26.59
N GLY A 939 8.03 9.82 25.51
CA GLY A 939 8.29 10.74 24.41
C GLY A 939 7.74 12.17 24.60
N THR A 940 6.83 12.37 25.55
CA THR A 940 6.16 13.68 25.75
C THR A 940 6.04 14.12 27.20
N GLY A 941 6.27 13.23 28.17
CA GLY A 941 6.00 13.49 29.59
C GLY A 941 4.51 13.50 29.96
N ARG A 942 3.59 13.41 28.98
CA ARG A 942 2.14 13.37 29.23
C ARG A 942 1.71 11.96 29.63
N ARG A 943 0.81 11.85 30.59
CA ARG A 943 0.20 10.57 30.98
C ARG A 943 -1.05 10.31 30.12
N ALA A 944 -1.07 9.17 29.44
CA ALA A 944 -2.28 8.65 28.80
C ALA A 944 -3.04 7.71 29.74
N GLU A 945 -4.37 7.73 29.67
CA GLU A 945 -5.26 6.87 30.45
C GLU A 945 -5.98 5.83 29.58
N HIS A 946 -6.28 4.68 30.17
CA HIS A 946 -7.15 3.67 29.56
C HIS A 946 -8.61 4.09 29.74
N VAL A 947 -9.47 3.81 28.74
CA VAL A 947 -10.91 4.10 28.78
C VAL A 947 -11.60 3.59 30.06
N ALA A 948 -11.25 2.40 30.57
CA ALA A 948 -11.83 1.87 31.81
C ALA A 948 -11.66 2.81 33.01
N ARG A 949 -10.51 3.49 33.12
CA ARG A 949 -10.25 4.46 34.20
C ARG A 949 -11.07 5.72 34.06
N ILE A 950 -11.29 6.17 32.82
CA ILE A 950 -12.14 7.33 32.53
C ILE A 950 -13.57 7.04 32.98
N PHE A 951 -14.12 5.88 32.61
CA PHE A 951 -15.44 5.44 33.05
C PHE A 951 -15.53 5.33 34.57
N ALA A 952 -14.58 4.64 35.21
CA ALA A 952 -14.59 4.49 36.67
C ALA A 952 -14.53 5.84 37.41
N SER A 953 -13.73 6.79 36.91
CA SER A 953 -13.66 8.15 37.46
C SER A 953 -14.97 8.94 37.33
N ALA A 954 -15.84 8.54 36.40
CA ALA A 954 -17.12 9.17 36.14
C ALA A 954 -18.29 8.54 36.92
N LEU A 955 -18.12 7.40 37.59
CA LEU A 955 -19.20 6.75 38.36
C LEU A 955 -19.48 7.47 39.69
N THR A 956 -20.75 7.52 40.12
CA THR A 956 -21.19 8.10 41.41
C THR A 956 -20.78 7.26 42.60
#